data_AF-A0A4Z0B1F0-F1
#
_entry.id   AF-A0A4Z0B1F0-F1
#
_cell.length_a   1.000
_cell.length_b   1.000
_cell.length_c   1.000
_cell.angle_alpha   90.00
_cell.angle_beta   90.00
_cell.angle_gamma   90.00
#
_symmetry.space_group_name_H-M   'P 1'
#
loop_
_entity.id
_entity.type
_entity.pdbx_description
1 polymer ?
#
loop_
_entity_poly.entity_id
_entity_poly.type
_entity_poly.pdbx_seq_one_letter_code
_entity_poly.pdbx_strand_id
1 'polypeptide(L)'
;MLDEVLNQFADYGLEPTQPLTFSKLTRCKTTQDKGKEKNGWYVIHEHRTEKNETLIFGSFGDWRSGDTQKIKVKAGRMSPEEREVMRARQEDAKRRAAEIAANASRRAANRAAGLFKRMPEKGKSAYLDRKQIVGFKVRYAPRTGAFLVPMCNVRDQIVGLQVIFPAKQEDTGRDKAYWPYGMSKEGAFHLIGPHPEPGEPVLVCEGYATGASLHMATSLTVAIAFDAGNLLPVSKAMRERFPGCPLIICRDDDWKTKRPNGDAWNPGEEKAANAALVVGGQVVAPVFSGEREIKWTDFNDLHVAEGLEAVRRQVLAVVKPPAAGGWKDQLARTENGSLIAHMQNVELILGNDERWAGVIGYSVFSSKIVKLRSAPFGGGAGDWADIDDMRVMKWLAQQYNLRVKASHVIEAVSVVAHDHAFHPVREYLEKLEWDRVPRIETWLTDVLGVNASEYSAKVGKRWLISAVSRVMRPGCKADSVMILEGGQGAGKSTAMGVLGGEWFMDTPFALGDKDSFQAIRGKWIVELGELDSFNKAESTKAKQFFSASTDTYRESYGRRTNDVPRQCVFVGTTNQEEYLKDATGNRRYWPVFCNKVDLEQLREIRDQLWAEALFCFDAGDIWWVTKDESWMFAEAQDERFVVDEWEGPILSWLEESQLGETATGNEILTQALKLDFGHWGKPEQMRVGAIMHRLGWRKKRMPALAKSGVRPWSYQKPATWGRTSALQQAVIEEPCFDD
;
A
#
# COMPACT_ATOMS: atom_id res chain seq x y z
N MET A 1 25.43 10.75 -60.05
CA MET A 1 25.92 10.32 -58.72
C MET A 1 26.19 11.55 -57.84
N LEU A 2 27.06 12.47 -58.25
CA LEU A 2 27.26 13.74 -57.53
C LEU A 2 25.98 14.57 -57.45
N ASP A 3 25.19 14.61 -58.53
CA ASP A 3 23.89 15.30 -58.55
C ASP A 3 22.87 14.68 -57.60
N GLU A 4 22.91 13.36 -57.35
CA GLU A 4 22.01 12.70 -56.39
C GLU A 4 22.37 13.07 -54.94
N VAL A 5 23.65 13.34 -54.66
CA VAL A 5 24.11 13.82 -53.35
C VAL A 5 23.78 15.30 -53.18
N LEU A 6 23.98 16.11 -54.23
CA LEU A 6 23.61 17.52 -54.24
C LEU A 6 22.10 17.72 -54.10
N ASN A 7 21.28 16.85 -54.69
CA ASN A 7 19.82 16.87 -54.50
C ASN A 7 19.45 16.54 -53.04
N GLN A 8 20.09 15.54 -52.42
CA GLN A 8 19.87 15.24 -51.00
C GLN A 8 20.30 16.39 -50.08
N PHE A 9 21.35 17.13 -50.45
CA PHE A 9 21.74 18.35 -49.74
C PHE A 9 20.71 19.46 -49.94
N ALA A 10 20.25 19.68 -51.18
CA ALA A 10 19.25 20.69 -51.50
C ALA A 10 17.89 20.41 -50.82
N ASP A 11 17.43 19.15 -50.82
CA ASP A 11 16.20 18.71 -50.14
C ASP A 11 16.25 18.95 -48.63
N TYR A 12 17.45 18.88 -48.04
CA TYR A 12 17.69 19.19 -46.63
C TYR A 12 17.97 20.68 -46.37
N GLY A 13 18.15 21.49 -47.43
CA GLY A 13 18.45 22.92 -47.33
C GLY A 13 19.92 23.27 -47.10
N LEU A 14 20.87 22.39 -47.48
CA LEU A 14 22.31 22.65 -47.45
C LEU A 14 22.81 23.27 -48.76
N GLU A 15 23.63 24.32 -48.64
CA GLU A 15 24.22 25.07 -49.76
C GLU A 15 25.76 24.98 -49.72
N PRO A 16 26.36 23.85 -50.15
CA PRO A 16 27.81 23.69 -50.18
C PRO A 16 28.47 24.45 -51.33
N THR A 17 29.63 25.05 -51.05
CA THR A 17 30.49 25.64 -52.09
C THR A 17 31.07 24.53 -52.96
N GLN A 18 30.95 24.65 -54.28
CA GLN A 18 31.51 23.69 -55.23
C GLN A 18 32.92 24.12 -55.67
N PRO A 19 33.85 23.17 -55.92
CA PRO A 19 33.68 21.70 -55.85
C PRO A 19 33.60 21.16 -54.41
N LEU A 20 32.88 20.04 -54.22
CA LEU A 20 32.74 19.42 -52.90
C LEU A 20 34.07 18.86 -52.39
N THR A 21 34.29 18.97 -51.07
CA THR A 21 35.50 18.45 -50.42
C THR A 21 35.25 17.03 -49.90
N PHE A 22 36.03 16.07 -50.40
CA PHE A 22 35.93 14.67 -49.99
C PHE A 22 36.82 14.34 -48.78
N SER A 23 36.38 13.34 -48.00
CA SER A 23 37.07 12.75 -46.85
C SER A 23 37.37 13.69 -45.67
N LYS A 24 36.73 14.87 -45.62
CA LYS A 24 36.87 15.85 -44.53
C LYS A 24 35.53 16.47 -44.18
N LEU A 25 35.29 16.68 -42.89
CA LEU A 25 34.12 17.45 -42.44
C LEU A 25 34.24 18.90 -42.91
N THR A 26 33.27 19.30 -43.72
CA THR A 26 33.26 20.60 -44.39
C THR A 26 32.00 21.35 -44.00
N ARG A 27 32.17 22.59 -43.50
CA ARG A 27 31.06 23.46 -43.13
C ARG A 27 30.55 24.23 -44.35
N CYS A 28 29.24 24.29 -44.51
CA CYS A 28 28.55 25.01 -45.56
C CYS A 28 27.40 25.84 -44.99
N LYS A 29 26.80 26.66 -45.86
CA LYS A 29 25.59 27.41 -45.50
C LYS A 29 24.39 26.48 -45.49
N THR A 30 23.39 26.82 -44.70
CA THR A 30 22.02 26.33 -44.89
C THR A 30 21.13 27.46 -45.39
N THR A 31 19.97 27.11 -45.95
CA THR A 31 18.94 28.06 -46.37
C THR A 31 18.44 28.96 -45.22
N GLN A 32 18.73 28.59 -43.97
CA GLN A 32 18.38 29.33 -42.75
C GLN A 32 19.51 30.24 -42.23
N ASP A 33 20.70 30.21 -42.84
CA ASP A 33 21.86 31.01 -42.39
C ASP A 33 21.79 32.46 -42.88
N LYS A 34 22.06 33.43 -42.00
CA LYS A 34 22.13 34.86 -42.37
C LYS A 34 23.58 35.33 -42.40
N GLY A 35 23.95 36.14 -43.40
CA GLY A 35 25.29 36.75 -43.49
C GLY A 35 26.43 35.74 -43.75
N LYS A 36 27.43 35.69 -42.86
CA LYS A 36 28.63 34.82 -42.98
C LYS A 36 28.53 33.50 -42.21
N GLU A 37 27.36 33.19 -41.64
CA GLU A 37 27.11 31.95 -40.89
C GLU A 37 27.27 30.70 -41.77
N LYS A 38 27.69 29.58 -41.17
CA LYS A 38 27.87 28.27 -41.83
C LYS A 38 27.49 27.15 -40.86
N ASN A 39 26.20 26.95 -40.62
CA ASN A 39 25.72 25.98 -39.64
C ASN A 39 25.48 24.59 -40.22
N GLY A 40 25.46 24.47 -41.55
CA GLY A 40 25.45 23.20 -42.25
C GLY A 40 26.81 22.51 -42.26
N TRP A 41 26.82 21.18 -42.30
CA TRP A 41 28.04 20.39 -42.47
C TRP A 41 27.80 19.14 -43.30
N TYR A 42 28.84 18.67 -43.99
CA TYR A 42 28.87 17.38 -44.65
C TYR A 42 30.24 16.70 -44.53
N VAL A 43 30.23 15.36 -44.56
CA VAL A 43 31.40 14.49 -44.72
C VAL A 43 31.04 13.46 -45.78
N ILE A 44 31.71 13.50 -46.93
CA ILE A 44 31.47 12.56 -48.03
C ILE A 44 32.74 11.87 -48.47
N HIS A 45 32.61 10.61 -48.88
CA HIS A 45 33.69 9.77 -49.36
C HIS A 45 33.31 9.20 -50.71
N GLU A 46 34.30 9.08 -51.58
CA GLU A 46 34.18 8.46 -52.89
C GLU A 46 34.77 7.05 -52.84
N HIS A 47 34.10 6.09 -53.46
CA HIS A 47 34.62 4.75 -53.65
C HIS A 47 34.28 4.23 -55.04
N ARG A 48 35.26 3.62 -55.69
CA ARG A 48 35.12 3.03 -57.02
C ARG A 48 34.96 1.52 -56.86
N THR A 49 33.83 0.99 -57.33
CA THR A 49 33.51 -0.45 -57.27
C THR A 49 34.31 -1.23 -58.29
N GLU A 50 34.34 -2.57 -58.16
CA GLU A 50 35.01 -3.46 -59.12
C GLU A 50 34.41 -3.39 -60.54
N LYS A 51 33.14 -2.98 -60.65
CA LYS A 51 32.47 -2.68 -61.93
C LYS A 51 32.82 -1.28 -62.49
N ASN A 52 33.81 -0.62 -61.90
CA ASN A 52 34.30 0.70 -62.27
C ASN A 52 33.28 1.84 -62.04
N GLU A 53 32.28 1.65 -61.17
CA GLU A 53 31.28 2.66 -60.82
C GLU A 53 31.68 3.46 -59.58
N THR A 54 31.47 4.78 -59.59
CA THR A 54 31.80 5.67 -58.48
C THR A 54 30.62 5.87 -57.53
N LEU A 55 30.71 5.33 -56.31
CA LEU A 55 29.77 5.52 -55.22
C LEU A 55 30.21 6.67 -54.29
N ILE A 56 29.25 7.53 -53.91
CA ILE A 56 29.47 8.57 -52.90
C ILE A 56 28.62 8.22 -51.67
N PHE A 57 29.25 8.15 -50.51
CA PHE A 57 28.59 7.87 -49.24
C PHE A 57 29.11 8.80 -48.15
N GLY A 58 28.34 8.99 -47.09
CA GLY A 58 28.69 9.98 -46.08
C GLY A 58 27.53 10.36 -45.19
N SER A 59 27.69 11.47 -44.48
CA SER A 59 26.65 12.04 -43.65
C SER A 59 26.68 13.56 -43.72
N PHE A 60 25.53 14.18 -43.47
CA PHE A 60 25.34 15.62 -43.49
C PHE A 60 24.30 16.03 -42.45
N GLY A 61 24.29 17.30 -42.08
CA GLY A 61 23.35 17.80 -41.08
C GLY A 61 23.50 19.29 -40.80
N ASP A 62 22.71 19.77 -39.84
CA ASP A 62 22.75 21.14 -39.33
C ASP A 62 23.08 21.13 -37.83
N TRP A 63 24.10 21.89 -37.43
CA TRP A 63 24.49 22.03 -36.02
C TRP A 63 23.42 22.70 -35.15
N ARG A 64 22.47 23.45 -35.74
CA ARG A 64 21.35 24.09 -35.02
C ARG A 64 20.29 23.10 -34.58
N SER A 65 19.90 22.17 -35.47
CA SER A 65 18.89 21.17 -35.13
C SER A 65 19.49 19.95 -34.44
N GLY A 66 20.79 19.69 -34.63
CA GLY A 66 21.46 18.52 -34.08
C GLY A 66 21.19 17.24 -34.87
N ASP A 67 20.47 17.33 -35.99
CA ASP A 67 20.13 16.17 -36.82
C ASP A 67 21.31 15.73 -37.68
N THR A 68 21.47 14.41 -37.81
CA THR A 68 22.46 13.79 -38.70
C THR A 68 21.76 12.87 -39.67
N GLN A 69 21.88 13.16 -40.97
CA GLN A 69 21.37 12.33 -42.06
C GLN A 69 22.49 11.56 -42.74
N LYS A 70 22.22 10.29 -43.07
CA LYS A 70 23.13 9.47 -43.89
C LYS A 70 22.76 9.64 -45.36
N ILE A 71 23.76 9.77 -46.23
CA ILE A 71 23.55 9.79 -47.67
C ILE A 71 22.96 8.45 -48.09
N LYS A 72 21.78 8.48 -48.69
CA LYS A 72 21.08 7.30 -49.19
C LYS A 72 21.68 6.90 -50.53
N VAL A 73 22.20 5.68 -50.61
CA VAL A 73 22.69 5.06 -51.84
C VAL A 73 21.64 4.03 -52.31
N LYS A 74 21.30 3.99 -53.61
CA LYS A 74 20.30 3.05 -54.17
C LYS A 74 20.65 1.60 -53.84
N ALA A 75 19.67 0.84 -53.35
CA ALA A 75 19.81 -0.57 -53.01
C ALA A 75 20.07 -1.42 -54.27
N GLY A 76 21.08 -2.30 -54.22
CA GLY A 76 21.46 -3.22 -55.31
C GLY A 76 22.88 -3.04 -55.85
N ARG A 77 23.61 -1.99 -55.44
CA ARG A 77 24.97 -1.67 -55.93
C ARG A 77 26.14 -2.11 -55.03
N MET A 78 25.89 -2.88 -53.97
CA MET A 78 26.94 -3.33 -53.05
C MET A 78 26.73 -4.78 -52.64
N SER A 79 27.77 -5.61 -52.77
CA SER A 79 27.80 -7.00 -52.29
C SER A 79 27.93 -7.06 -50.76
N PRO A 80 27.55 -8.18 -50.12
CA PRO A 80 27.75 -8.39 -48.68
C PRO A 80 29.22 -8.28 -48.25
N GLU A 81 30.16 -8.78 -49.05
CA GLU A 81 31.61 -8.74 -48.77
C GLU A 81 32.16 -7.30 -48.88
N GLU A 82 31.68 -6.51 -49.85
CA GLU A 82 32.04 -5.09 -49.97
C GLU A 82 31.57 -4.26 -48.76
N ARG A 83 30.41 -4.59 -48.18
CA ARG A 83 29.91 -3.94 -46.94
C ARG A 83 30.81 -4.24 -45.75
N GLU A 84 31.38 -5.44 -45.69
CA GLU A 84 32.25 -5.87 -44.58
C GLU A 84 33.63 -5.23 -44.68
N VAL A 85 34.23 -5.19 -45.87
CA VAL A 85 35.49 -4.45 -46.12
C VAL A 85 35.32 -2.94 -45.85
N MET A 86 34.17 -2.36 -46.21
CA MET A 86 33.87 -0.97 -45.89
C MET A 86 33.67 -0.74 -44.39
N ARG A 87 33.01 -1.66 -43.68
CA ARG A 87 32.88 -1.59 -42.22
C ARG A 87 34.26 -1.66 -41.56
N ALA A 88 35.13 -2.58 -42.00
CA ALA A 88 36.50 -2.70 -41.50
C ALA A 88 37.34 -1.44 -41.76
N ARG A 89 37.23 -0.82 -42.96
CA ARG A 89 37.91 0.45 -43.28
C ARG A 89 37.35 1.62 -42.46
N GLN A 90 36.04 1.67 -42.23
CA GLN A 90 35.41 2.67 -41.36
C GLN A 90 35.85 2.49 -39.90
N GLU A 91 35.96 1.25 -39.42
CA GLU A 91 36.46 0.94 -38.09
C GLU A 91 37.95 1.31 -37.93
N ASP A 92 38.80 1.02 -38.91
CA ASP A 92 40.21 1.41 -38.86
C ASP A 92 40.40 2.93 -38.97
N ALA A 93 39.64 3.60 -39.84
CA ALA A 93 39.64 5.07 -39.92
C ALA A 93 39.14 5.71 -38.62
N LYS A 94 38.10 5.13 -37.99
CA LYS A 94 37.59 5.56 -36.68
C LYS A 94 38.62 5.34 -35.59
N ARG A 95 39.34 4.22 -35.61
CA ARG A 95 40.43 3.91 -34.67
C ARG A 95 41.59 4.90 -34.80
N ARG A 96 42.05 5.18 -36.03
CA ARG A 96 43.10 6.18 -36.28
C ARG A 96 42.67 7.59 -35.90
N ALA A 97 41.43 7.97 -36.20
CA ALA A 97 40.88 9.27 -35.80
C ALA A 97 40.79 9.40 -34.27
N ALA A 98 40.37 8.33 -33.57
CA ALA A 98 40.35 8.27 -32.11
C ALA A 98 41.76 8.39 -31.52
N GLU A 99 42.76 7.73 -32.12
CA GLU A 99 44.16 7.81 -31.69
C GLU A 99 44.76 9.22 -31.90
N ILE A 100 44.48 9.85 -33.04
CA ILE A 100 44.87 11.24 -33.31
C ILE A 100 44.22 12.19 -32.30
N ALA A 101 42.92 12.01 -32.02
CA ALA A 101 42.19 12.81 -31.04
C ALA A 101 42.72 12.61 -29.62
N ALA A 102 43.03 11.37 -29.22
CA ALA A 102 43.64 11.06 -27.93
C ALA A 102 45.03 11.72 -27.77
N ASN A 103 45.85 11.66 -28.82
CA ASN A 103 47.16 12.32 -28.85
C ASN A 103 47.06 13.85 -28.82
N ALA A 104 46.07 14.44 -29.50
CA ALA A 104 45.78 15.87 -29.44
C ALA A 104 45.31 16.29 -28.03
N SER A 105 44.40 15.53 -27.43
CA SER A 105 43.88 15.76 -26.08
C SER A 105 44.99 15.68 -25.02
N ARG A 106 45.86 14.67 -25.08
CA ARG A 106 47.01 14.55 -24.17
C ARG A 106 47.96 15.74 -24.28
N ARG A 107 48.24 16.21 -25.51
CA ARG A 107 49.06 17.43 -25.73
C ARG A 107 48.36 18.69 -25.22
N ALA A 108 47.04 18.79 -25.39
CA ALA A 108 46.26 19.90 -24.88
C ALA A 108 46.24 19.94 -23.35
N ALA A 109 46.00 18.80 -22.69
CA ALA A 109 46.04 18.65 -21.23
C ALA A 109 47.38 19.08 -20.63
N ASN A 110 48.50 18.62 -21.21
CA ASN A 110 49.84 19.00 -20.74
C ASN A 110 50.10 20.53 -20.86
N ARG A 111 49.66 21.15 -21.96
CA ARG A 111 49.76 22.60 -22.14
C ARG A 111 48.87 23.37 -21.18
N ALA A 112 47.63 22.90 -20.98
CA ALA A 112 46.67 23.46 -20.04
C ALA A 112 47.22 23.47 -18.61
N ALA A 113 47.65 22.30 -18.12
CA ALA A 113 48.25 22.14 -16.80
C ALA A 113 49.52 22.99 -16.63
N GLY A 114 50.39 23.01 -17.65
CA GLY A 114 51.61 23.81 -17.65
C GLY A 114 51.36 25.32 -17.58
N LEU A 115 50.38 25.83 -18.34
CA LEU A 115 50.00 27.24 -18.27
C LEU A 115 49.37 27.58 -16.91
N PHE A 116 48.43 26.76 -16.44
CA PHE A 116 47.72 26.96 -15.19
C PHE A 116 48.68 27.05 -13.99
N LYS A 117 49.64 26.12 -13.91
CA LYS A 117 50.64 26.08 -12.84
C LYS A 117 51.52 27.33 -12.78
N ARG A 118 51.78 27.98 -13.92
CA ARG A 118 52.66 29.17 -14.00
C ARG A 118 51.95 30.47 -13.65
N MET A 119 50.63 30.49 -13.73
CA MET A 119 49.86 31.70 -13.46
C MET A 119 49.67 31.91 -11.95
N PRO A 120 49.59 33.16 -11.46
CA PRO A 120 49.39 33.46 -10.05
C PRO A 120 48.00 33.06 -9.53
N GLU A 121 47.93 32.72 -8.25
CA GLU A 121 46.68 32.36 -7.55
C GLU A 121 45.84 33.57 -7.12
N LYS A 122 46.48 34.73 -6.96
CA LYS A 122 45.83 35.99 -6.58
C LYS A 122 45.93 36.99 -7.73
N GLY A 123 44.86 37.74 -7.95
CA GLY A 123 44.79 38.77 -8.99
C GLY A 123 43.44 39.49 -8.99
N LYS A 124 43.29 40.45 -9.91
CA LYS A 124 42.04 41.21 -10.12
C LYS A 124 41.44 40.84 -11.47
N SER A 125 40.12 40.88 -11.58
CA SER A 125 39.39 40.60 -12.82
C SER A 125 38.13 41.45 -12.89
N ALA A 126 38.07 42.34 -13.88
CA ALA A 126 36.88 43.17 -14.12
C ALA A 126 35.63 42.32 -14.43
N TYR A 127 35.80 41.08 -14.92
CA TYR A 127 34.69 40.15 -15.11
C TYR A 127 34.08 39.70 -13.77
N LEU A 128 34.93 39.34 -12.81
CA LEU A 128 34.49 38.90 -11.47
C LEU A 128 33.80 40.05 -10.74
N ASP A 129 34.36 41.26 -10.81
CA ASP A 129 33.78 42.47 -10.24
C ASP A 129 32.39 42.77 -10.85
N ARG A 130 32.27 42.73 -12.19
CA ARG A 130 30.99 42.92 -12.91
C ARG A 130 29.94 41.88 -12.53
N LYS A 131 30.37 40.64 -12.29
CA LYS A 131 29.48 39.52 -11.91
C LYS A 131 29.27 39.42 -10.40
N GLN A 132 29.89 40.30 -9.60
CA GLN A 132 29.81 40.34 -8.13
C GLN A 132 30.22 39.03 -7.44
N ILE A 133 31.16 38.29 -8.03
CA ILE A 133 31.62 36.97 -7.54
C ILE A 133 33.12 36.96 -7.27
N VAL A 134 33.58 35.98 -6.50
CA VAL A 134 35.03 35.74 -6.27
C VAL A 134 35.57 34.56 -7.08
N GLY A 135 36.91 34.52 -7.21
CA GLY A 135 37.60 33.45 -7.92
C GLY A 135 37.83 32.20 -7.06
N PHE A 136 37.17 31.08 -7.36
CA PHE A 136 37.34 29.81 -6.65
C PHE A 136 38.20 28.84 -7.46
N LYS A 137 39.38 28.48 -6.91
CA LYS A 137 40.34 27.55 -7.54
C LYS A 137 40.73 27.95 -8.98
N VAL A 138 40.89 29.26 -9.21
CA VAL A 138 41.29 29.83 -10.50
C VAL A 138 42.75 30.32 -10.49
N ARG A 139 43.25 30.73 -11.65
CA ARG A 139 44.54 31.41 -11.81
C ARG A 139 44.38 32.67 -12.64
N TYR A 140 45.12 33.72 -12.32
CA TYR A 140 44.99 35.02 -12.98
C TYR A 140 46.07 35.19 -14.04
N ALA A 141 45.74 35.80 -15.17
CA ALA A 141 46.68 36.15 -16.23
C ALA A 141 46.85 37.68 -16.28
N PRO A 142 47.81 38.26 -15.51
CA PRO A 142 47.86 39.71 -15.31
C PRO A 142 48.06 40.51 -16.59
N ARG A 143 48.79 39.95 -17.57
CA ARG A 143 49.07 40.61 -18.86
C ARG A 143 47.82 40.85 -19.69
N THR A 144 46.81 39.98 -19.59
CA THR A 144 45.58 40.07 -20.39
C THR A 144 44.38 40.51 -19.56
N GLY A 145 44.52 40.59 -18.24
CA GLY A 145 43.40 40.82 -17.31
C GLY A 145 42.40 39.66 -17.24
N ALA A 146 42.72 38.52 -17.87
CA ALA A 146 41.88 37.33 -17.88
C ALA A 146 42.13 36.46 -16.64
N PHE A 147 41.21 35.55 -16.35
CA PHE A 147 41.46 34.44 -15.42
C PHE A 147 41.15 33.11 -16.08
N LEU A 148 41.77 32.06 -15.52
CA LEU A 148 41.77 30.71 -16.04
C LEU A 148 41.02 29.82 -15.04
N VAL A 149 39.99 29.13 -15.53
CA VAL A 149 39.26 28.10 -14.80
C VAL A 149 39.74 26.73 -15.29
N PRO A 150 40.26 25.86 -14.41
CA PRO A 150 40.72 24.54 -14.82
C PRO A 150 39.54 23.62 -15.13
N MET A 151 39.61 22.90 -16.25
CA MET A 151 38.66 21.86 -16.61
C MET A 151 39.31 20.51 -16.29
N CYS A 152 38.74 19.78 -15.33
CA CYS A 152 39.30 18.53 -14.84
C CYS A 152 38.45 17.33 -15.26
N ASN A 153 39.09 16.17 -15.44
CA ASN A 153 38.39 14.90 -15.57
C ASN A 153 38.08 14.28 -14.20
N VAL A 154 37.43 13.11 -14.17
CA VAL A 154 37.10 12.37 -12.93
C VAL A 154 38.31 11.98 -12.07
N ARG A 155 39.53 12.04 -12.62
CA ARG A 155 40.81 11.78 -11.92
C ARG A 155 41.50 13.07 -11.45
N ASP A 156 40.79 14.19 -11.44
CA ASP A 156 41.30 15.53 -11.10
C ASP A 156 42.47 16.02 -11.98
N GLN A 157 42.61 15.48 -13.20
CA GLN A 157 43.62 15.93 -14.14
C GLN A 157 43.07 17.04 -15.04
N ILE A 158 43.82 18.14 -15.17
CA ILE A 158 43.46 19.24 -16.06
C ILE A 158 43.52 18.77 -17.52
N VAL A 159 42.38 18.74 -18.18
CA VAL A 159 42.23 18.39 -19.60
C VAL A 159 42.14 19.63 -20.50
N GLY A 160 41.81 20.79 -19.92
CA GLY A 160 41.69 22.07 -20.63
C GLY A 160 41.49 23.23 -19.66
N LEU A 161 41.41 24.45 -20.17
CA LEU A 161 41.13 25.68 -19.45
C LEU A 161 39.98 26.42 -20.10
N GLN A 162 39.06 26.96 -19.29
CA GLN A 162 38.21 28.05 -19.72
C GLN A 162 38.89 29.37 -19.39
N VAL A 163 39.21 30.15 -20.42
CA VAL A 163 39.79 31.49 -20.33
C VAL A 163 38.64 32.49 -20.31
N ILE A 164 38.58 33.31 -19.25
CA ILE A 164 37.55 34.34 -19.08
C ILE A 164 38.21 35.71 -19.13
N PHE A 165 37.87 36.50 -20.14
CA PHE A 165 38.42 37.81 -20.44
C PHE A 165 37.67 38.93 -19.69
N PRO A 166 38.32 40.08 -19.44
CA PRO A 166 37.69 41.18 -18.70
C PRO A 166 36.48 41.79 -19.44
N ALA A 167 36.48 41.76 -20.77
CA ALA A 167 35.41 42.23 -21.63
C ALA A 167 35.21 41.29 -22.83
N LYS A 168 34.10 41.46 -23.55
CA LYS A 168 33.84 40.75 -24.80
C LYS A 168 34.89 41.17 -25.84
N GLN A 169 35.47 40.19 -26.52
CA GLN A 169 36.44 40.44 -27.58
C GLN A 169 35.73 40.97 -28.84
N GLU A 170 36.31 41.94 -29.54
CA GLU A 170 35.70 42.58 -30.71
C GLU A 170 35.50 41.63 -31.90
N ASP A 171 36.37 40.64 -32.03
CA ASP A 171 36.39 39.66 -33.12
C ASP A 171 35.35 38.55 -32.96
N THR A 172 35.11 38.10 -31.73
CA THR A 172 34.22 36.97 -31.43
C THR A 172 32.93 37.36 -30.74
N GLY A 173 32.85 38.58 -30.18
CA GLY A 173 31.76 39.04 -29.34
C GLY A 173 31.61 38.29 -28.00
N ARG A 174 32.59 37.46 -27.64
CA ARG A 174 32.56 36.58 -26.46
C ARG A 174 33.62 37.00 -25.45
N ASP A 175 33.34 36.78 -24.17
CA ASP A 175 34.28 36.99 -23.06
C ASP A 175 34.80 35.67 -22.49
N LYS A 176 34.43 34.53 -23.08
CA LYS A 176 34.84 33.18 -22.67
C LYS A 176 35.37 32.39 -23.86
N ALA A 177 36.51 31.73 -23.68
CA ALA A 177 37.10 30.84 -24.68
C ALA A 177 37.63 29.55 -24.03
N TYR A 178 37.63 28.46 -24.79
CA TYR A 178 38.22 27.19 -24.37
C TYR A 178 39.61 27.03 -24.95
N TRP A 179 40.57 26.64 -24.12
CA TRP A 179 41.97 26.52 -24.52
C TRP A 179 42.64 25.34 -23.80
N PRO A 180 43.55 24.60 -24.46
CA PRO A 180 43.95 24.70 -25.87
C PRO A 180 43.01 23.97 -26.83
N TYR A 181 43.12 24.30 -28.12
CA TYR A 181 42.50 23.50 -29.19
C TYR A 181 42.92 22.02 -29.09
N GLY A 182 41.95 21.12 -29.29
CA GLY A 182 42.11 19.67 -29.18
C GLY A 182 41.91 19.08 -27.78
N MET A 183 41.52 19.89 -26.79
CA MET A 183 41.19 19.41 -25.43
C MET A 183 39.95 18.50 -25.41
N SER A 184 39.90 17.57 -24.44
CA SER A 184 38.71 16.75 -24.18
C SER A 184 37.75 17.51 -23.27
N LYS A 185 36.65 18.00 -23.85
CA LYS A 185 35.65 18.81 -23.12
C LYS A 185 34.55 17.97 -22.47
N GLU A 186 34.12 16.90 -23.13
CA GLU A 186 33.04 16.03 -22.63
C GLU A 186 33.41 15.41 -21.28
N GLY A 187 32.50 15.52 -20.31
CA GLY A 187 32.69 15.07 -18.93
C GLY A 187 33.67 15.91 -18.11
N ALA A 188 34.29 16.96 -18.68
CA ALA A 188 35.19 17.82 -17.94
C ALA A 188 34.40 18.82 -17.07
N PHE A 189 34.82 18.99 -15.81
CA PHE A 189 34.15 19.86 -14.84
C PHE A 189 35.13 20.71 -14.03
N HIS A 190 34.62 21.73 -13.34
CA HIS A 190 35.36 22.45 -12.29
C HIS A 190 34.62 22.33 -10.96
N LEU A 191 35.28 21.79 -9.94
CA LEU A 191 34.67 21.52 -8.64
C LEU A 191 35.11 22.56 -7.60
N ILE A 192 34.16 23.33 -7.08
CA ILE A 192 34.36 24.36 -6.06
C ILE A 192 33.64 23.99 -4.77
N GLY A 193 34.10 24.53 -3.64
CA GLY A 193 33.62 24.19 -2.30
C GLY A 193 34.38 23.04 -1.63
N PRO A 194 33.94 22.68 -0.41
CA PRO A 194 34.53 21.60 0.39
C PRO A 194 34.29 20.22 -0.25
N HIS A 195 34.83 19.17 0.34
CA HIS A 195 34.38 17.81 0.04
C HIS A 195 33.01 17.61 0.72
N PRO A 196 31.97 17.16 0.02
CA PRO A 196 30.66 16.96 0.64
C PRO A 196 30.70 15.77 1.61
N GLU A 197 30.12 15.93 2.80
CA GLU A 197 29.88 14.80 3.68
C GLU A 197 28.73 13.92 3.15
N PRO A 198 28.64 12.63 3.54
CA PRO A 198 27.52 11.78 3.15
C PRO A 198 26.16 12.42 3.47
N GLY A 199 25.28 12.51 2.47
CA GLY A 199 23.96 13.14 2.60
C GLY A 199 23.95 14.65 2.35
N GLU A 200 25.10 15.34 2.30
CA GLU A 200 25.16 16.73 1.85
C GLU A 200 24.96 16.82 0.34
N PRO A 201 24.19 17.81 -0.16
CA PRO A 201 23.92 17.97 -1.57
C PRO A 201 25.17 18.41 -2.35
N VAL A 202 25.26 17.97 -3.61
CA VAL A 202 26.19 18.49 -4.60
C VAL A 202 25.40 19.19 -5.69
N LEU A 203 25.72 20.47 -5.92
CA LEU A 203 25.08 21.27 -6.95
C LEU A 203 25.82 21.09 -8.28
N VAL A 204 25.09 21.04 -9.39
CA VAL A 204 25.65 20.98 -10.75
C VAL A 204 25.09 22.13 -11.56
N CYS A 205 25.92 22.92 -12.24
CA CYS A 205 25.47 24.06 -13.04
C CYS A 205 26.26 24.23 -14.34
N GLU A 206 25.76 25.03 -15.26
CA GLU A 206 26.42 25.27 -16.55
C GLU A 206 27.59 26.26 -16.43
N GLY A 207 27.31 27.50 -16.01
CA GLY A 207 28.30 28.57 -16.03
C GLY A 207 29.19 28.67 -14.78
N TYR A 208 30.44 29.09 -14.95
CA TYR A 208 31.34 29.39 -13.83
C TYR A 208 30.76 30.47 -12.89
N ALA A 209 30.15 31.52 -13.45
CA ALA A 209 29.58 32.61 -12.66
C ALA A 209 28.37 32.15 -11.83
N THR A 210 27.50 31.32 -12.44
CA THR A 210 26.40 30.62 -11.78
C THR A 210 26.95 29.76 -10.63
N GLY A 211 27.96 28.93 -10.88
CA GLY A 211 28.58 28.09 -9.86
C GLY A 211 29.16 28.88 -8.69
N ALA A 212 29.91 29.95 -8.98
CA ALA A 212 30.46 30.82 -7.95
C ALA A 212 29.36 31.46 -7.08
N SER A 213 28.28 31.94 -7.70
CA SER A 213 27.12 32.50 -6.97
C SER A 213 26.42 31.47 -6.09
N LEU A 214 26.19 30.25 -6.61
CA LEU A 214 25.62 29.14 -5.85
C LEU A 214 26.48 28.78 -4.64
N HIS A 215 27.79 28.67 -4.82
CA HIS A 215 28.71 28.36 -3.73
C HIS A 215 28.79 29.50 -2.70
N MET A 216 28.86 30.76 -3.13
CA MET A 216 28.85 31.92 -2.23
C MET A 216 27.56 31.99 -1.39
N ALA A 217 26.41 31.65 -1.98
CA ALA A 217 25.11 31.69 -1.30
C ALA A 217 24.91 30.52 -0.31
N THR A 218 25.37 29.33 -0.66
CA THR A 218 25.04 28.08 0.07
C THR A 218 26.20 27.47 0.85
N SER A 219 27.44 27.80 0.51
CA SER A 219 28.67 27.14 0.94
C SER A 219 28.79 25.66 0.53
N LEU A 220 27.87 25.15 -0.31
CA LEU A 220 27.84 23.75 -0.76
C LEU A 220 28.86 23.48 -1.87
N THR A 221 29.16 22.20 -2.07
CA THR A 221 29.99 21.72 -3.19
C THR A 221 29.26 21.96 -4.52
N VAL A 222 29.94 22.57 -5.50
CA VAL A 222 29.37 22.87 -6.83
C VAL A 222 30.28 22.37 -7.95
N ALA A 223 29.71 21.59 -8.87
CA ALA A 223 30.34 21.13 -10.10
C ALA A 223 29.88 21.96 -11.29
N ILE A 224 30.81 22.66 -11.94
CA ILE A 224 30.55 23.49 -13.12
C ILE A 224 30.81 22.66 -14.37
N ALA A 225 29.78 22.51 -15.22
CA ALA A 225 29.80 21.70 -16.43
C ALA A 225 30.16 22.49 -17.70
N PHE A 226 30.23 23.81 -17.65
CA PHE A 226 30.59 24.75 -18.73
C PHE A 226 29.56 24.95 -19.86
N ASP A 227 28.63 24.00 -20.08
CA ASP A 227 27.48 24.13 -20.99
C ASP A 227 26.42 23.05 -20.75
N ALA A 228 25.19 23.31 -21.20
CA ALA A 228 24.03 22.41 -21.13
C ALA A 228 24.28 20.99 -21.64
N GLY A 229 25.05 20.83 -22.73
CA GLY A 229 25.36 19.53 -23.32
C GLY A 229 26.22 18.64 -22.41
N ASN A 230 26.96 19.26 -21.49
CA ASN A 230 27.87 18.58 -20.57
C ASN A 230 27.26 18.31 -19.19
N LEU A 231 26.03 18.79 -18.91
CA LEU A 231 25.34 18.57 -17.63
C LEU A 231 25.18 17.08 -17.30
N LEU A 232 24.75 16.26 -18.27
CA LEU A 232 24.54 14.83 -18.04
C LEU A 232 25.86 14.06 -17.79
N PRO A 233 26.90 14.17 -18.65
CA PRO A 233 28.20 13.56 -18.39
C PRO A 233 28.79 13.94 -17.03
N VAL A 234 28.72 15.22 -16.65
CA VAL A 234 29.24 15.71 -15.36
C VAL A 234 28.39 15.22 -14.20
N SER A 235 27.06 15.19 -14.32
CA SER A 235 26.18 14.66 -13.27
C SER A 235 26.43 13.18 -13.01
N LYS A 236 26.68 12.38 -14.06
CA LYS A 236 27.09 10.97 -13.90
C LYS A 236 28.42 10.84 -13.17
N ALA A 237 29.41 11.67 -13.54
CA ALA A 237 30.69 11.70 -12.85
C ALA A 237 30.56 12.09 -11.38
N MET A 238 29.67 13.03 -11.03
CA MET A 238 29.42 13.41 -9.64
C MET A 238 28.70 12.31 -8.87
N ARG A 239 27.76 11.59 -9.50
CA ARG A 239 27.07 10.44 -8.88
C ARG A 239 28.05 9.31 -8.55
N GLU A 240 29.00 9.05 -9.43
CA GLU A 240 30.06 8.04 -9.22
C GLU A 240 31.06 8.49 -8.14
N ARG A 241 31.45 9.77 -8.16
CA ARG A 241 32.43 10.33 -7.23
C ARG A 241 31.90 10.52 -5.81
N PHE A 242 30.62 10.87 -5.67
CA PHE A 242 29.96 11.17 -4.40
C PHE A 242 28.70 10.30 -4.23
N PRO A 243 28.87 8.98 -3.98
CA PRO A 243 27.75 8.09 -3.76
C PRO A 243 27.00 8.51 -2.48
N GLY A 244 25.66 8.53 -2.54
CA GLY A 244 24.81 8.91 -1.40
C GLY A 244 24.58 10.42 -1.22
N CYS A 245 25.29 11.30 -1.92
CA CYS A 245 25.00 12.73 -1.92
C CYS A 245 23.82 13.06 -2.86
N PRO A 246 22.81 13.84 -2.43
CA PRO A 246 21.79 14.36 -3.33
C PRO A 246 22.40 15.21 -4.44
N LEU A 247 21.96 15.04 -5.69
CA LEU A 247 22.41 15.87 -6.82
C LEU A 247 21.32 16.86 -7.20
N ILE A 248 21.69 18.15 -7.27
CA ILE A 248 20.76 19.22 -7.64
C ILE A 248 21.33 19.96 -8.82
N ILE A 249 20.59 19.96 -9.92
CA ILE A 249 20.99 20.56 -11.19
C ILE A 249 20.38 21.95 -11.25
N CYS A 250 21.23 22.95 -11.03
CA CYS A 250 20.90 24.36 -11.13
C CYS A 250 21.04 24.79 -12.59
N ARG A 251 19.90 24.86 -13.28
CA ARG A 251 19.85 25.18 -14.71
C ARG A 251 19.74 26.68 -14.97
N ASP A 252 20.18 27.08 -16.15
CA ASP A 252 19.86 28.38 -16.72
C ASP A 252 18.42 28.32 -17.28
N ASP A 253 17.72 29.45 -17.27
CA ASP A 253 16.35 29.58 -17.76
C ASP A 253 16.31 30.31 -19.11
N ASP A 254 16.51 29.53 -20.17
CA ASP A 254 16.53 29.99 -21.58
C ASP A 254 15.12 30.17 -22.17
N TRP A 255 14.21 30.81 -21.44
CA TRP A 255 12.78 30.91 -21.74
C TRP A 255 12.42 31.55 -23.10
N LYS A 256 13.35 32.25 -23.76
CA LYS A 256 13.15 32.87 -25.09
C LYS A 256 13.68 32.05 -26.27
N THR A 257 14.30 30.91 -26.02
CA THR A 257 14.79 30.06 -27.12
C THR A 257 13.60 29.47 -27.88
N LYS A 258 13.73 29.38 -29.21
CA LYS A 258 12.71 28.82 -30.09
C LYS A 258 13.29 27.68 -30.91
N ARG A 259 12.50 26.63 -31.13
CA ARG A 259 12.80 25.58 -32.11
C ARG A 259 12.75 26.16 -33.52
N PRO A 260 13.37 25.48 -34.51
CA PRO A 260 13.32 25.89 -35.92
C PRO A 260 11.90 26.05 -36.49
N ASN A 261 10.91 25.37 -35.91
CA ASN A 261 9.49 25.47 -36.26
C ASN A 261 8.76 26.66 -35.61
N GLY A 262 9.44 27.47 -34.79
CA GLY A 262 8.90 28.65 -34.13
C GLY A 262 8.38 28.43 -32.70
N ASP A 263 8.32 27.18 -32.23
CA ASP A 263 7.83 26.84 -30.89
C ASP A 263 8.81 27.27 -29.80
N ALA A 264 8.29 27.68 -28.64
CA ALA A 264 9.11 27.95 -27.46
C ALA A 264 9.81 26.66 -27.00
N TRP A 265 11.12 26.74 -26.74
CA TRP A 265 11.93 25.63 -26.25
C TRP A 265 12.99 26.13 -25.31
N ASN A 266 13.14 25.48 -24.16
CA ASN A 266 14.17 25.78 -23.19
C ASN A 266 15.19 24.63 -23.21
N PRO A 267 16.37 24.81 -23.85
CA PRO A 267 17.40 23.77 -23.88
C PRO A 267 17.97 23.43 -22.50
N GLY A 268 18.18 24.45 -21.65
CA GLY A 268 18.60 24.26 -20.25
C GLY A 268 17.58 23.42 -19.46
N GLU A 269 16.30 23.75 -19.66
CA GLU A 269 15.12 22.87 -19.59
C GLU A 269 15.41 21.37 -19.68
N GLU A 270 15.39 20.95 -20.94
CA GLU A 270 15.41 19.58 -21.38
C GLU A 270 16.67 18.84 -20.93
N LYS A 271 17.84 19.52 -20.99
CA LYS A 271 19.12 18.91 -20.62
C LYS A 271 19.24 18.70 -19.11
N ALA A 272 18.81 19.66 -18.29
CA ALA A 272 18.83 19.52 -16.84
C ALA A 272 17.82 18.46 -16.37
N ALA A 273 16.60 18.46 -16.90
CA ALA A 273 15.59 17.45 -16.59
C ALA A 273 16.06 16.04 -16.96
N ASN A 274 16.64 15.85 -18.15
CA ASN A 274 17.21 14.57 -18.56
C ASN A 274 18.38 14.14 -17.65
N ALA A 275 19.27 15.07 -17.30
CA ALA A 275 20.38 14.78 -16.41
C ALA A 275 19.88 14.35 -15.02
N ALA A 276 18.91 15.06 -14.44
CA ALA A 276 18.32 14.76 -13.14
C ALA A 276 17.61 13.41 -13.14
N LEU A 277 16.82 13.11 -14.18
CA LEU A 277 16.14 11.81 -14.33
C LEU A 277 17.14 10.65 -14.35
N VAL A 278 18.21 10.76 -15.13
CA VAL A 278 19.20 9.69 -15.29
C VAL A 278 19.99 9.41 -14.02
N VAL A 279 20.27 10.44 -13.20
CA VAL A 279 21.11 10.30 -12.00
C VAL A 279 20.31 10.25 -10.69
N GLY A 280 18.98 10.31 -10.74
CA GLY A 280 18.12 10.43 -9.56
C GLY A 280 18.38 11.73 -8.78
N GLY A 281 18.44 12.86 -9.49
CA GLY A 281 18.64 14.20 -8.94
C GLY A 281 17.41 15.09 -9.05
N GLN A 282 17.52 16.33 -8.58
CA GLN A 282 16.49 17.36 -8.69
C GLN A 282 16.95 18.50 -9.59
N VAL A 283 16.01 19.28 -10.13
CA VAL A 283 16.31 20.47 -10.94
C VAL A 283 15.80 21.71 -10.23
N VAL A 284 16.60 22.78 -10.26
CA VAL A 284 16.19 24.10 -9.78
C VAL A 284 16.54 25.16 -10.81
N ALA A 285 15.63 26.11 -11.02
CA ALA A 285 15.79 27.24 -11.91
C ALA A 285 15.64 28.55 -11.12
N PRO A 286 16.30 29.65 -11.53
CA PRO A 286 16.18 30.92 -10.85
C PRO A 286 14.79 31.53 -11.08
N VAL A 287 14.15 31.98 -10.01
CA VAL A 287 12.88 32.72 -10.02
C VAL A 287 13.15 34.16 -9.62
N PHE A 288 12.73 35.12 -10.45
CA PHE A 288 12.93 36.55 -10.20
C PHE A 288 11.66 37.19 -9.63
N SER A 289 11.80 38.08 -8.64
CA SER A 289 10.69 38.81 -8.02
C SER A 289 10.46 40.16 -8.74
N GLY A 290 9.35 40.27 -9.50
CA GLY A 290 8.96 41.50 -10.22
C GLY A 290 9.02 41.39 -11.76
N GLU A 291 9.03 42.53 -12.47
CA GLU A 291 9.18 42.57 -13.93
C GLU A 291 10.59 42.12 -14.34
N ARG A 292 10.70 40.88 -14.80
CA ARG A 292 11.97 40.26 -15.20
C ARG A 292 12.58 40.96 -16.41
N GLU A 293 13.82 41.43 -16.28
CA GLU A 293 14.58 41.92 -17.42
C GLU A 293 14.85 40.78 -18.44
N ILE A 294 14.80 41.12 -19.73
CA ILE A 294 14.96 40.15 -20.84
C ILE A 294 16.27 39.35 -20.73
N LYS A 295 17.31 39.95 -20.13
CA LYS A 295 18.66 39.37 -20.03
C LYS A 295 18.87 38.46 -18.82
N TRP A 296 17.91 38.36 -17.90
CA TRP A 296 18.03 37.59 -16.68
C TRP A 296 17.66 36.13 -16.91
N THR A 297 18.65 35.26 -16.85
CA THR A 297 18.52 33.85 -17.24
C THR A 297 19.15 32.88 -16.24
N ASP A 298 20.15 33.30 -15.47
CA ASP A 298 20.89 32.38 -14.59
C ASP A 298 20.86 32.80 -13.10
N PHE A 299 21.34 31.92 -12.19
CA PHE A 299 21.43 32.23 -10.76
C PHE A 299 22.42 33.37 -10.44
N ASN A 300 23.36 33.68 -11.32
CA ASN A 300 24.21 34.85 -11.14
C ASN A 300 23.44 36.14 -11.42
N ASP A 301 22.55 36.16 -12.41
CA ASP A 301 21.68 37.30 -12.67
C ASP A 301 20.75 37.52 -11.46
N LEU A 302 20.22 36.44 -10.87
CA LEU A 302 19.43 36.49 -9.64
C LEU A 302 20.26 37.04 -8.46
N HIS A 303 21.50 36.60 -8.32
CA HIS A 303 22.43 37.13 -7.33
C HIS A 303 22.65 38.65 -7.51
N VAL A 304 22.94 39.12 -8.72
CA VAL A 304 23.21 40.54 -8.97
C VAL A 304 21.95 41.40 -8.79
N ALA A 305 20.77 40.86 -9.13
CA ALA A 305 19.50 41.58 -9.03
C ALA A 305 18.92 41.63 -7.62
N GLU A 306 18.93 40.49 -6.90
CA GLU A 306 18.18 40.29 -5.65
C GLU A 306 19.05 39.85 -4.46
N GLY A 307 20.36 39.67 -4.68
CA GLY A 307 21.34 39.30 -3.66
C GLY A 307 21.51 37.79 -3.45
N LEU A 308 22.56 37.44 -2.69
CA LEU A 308 22.90 36.03 -2.38
C LEU A 308 21.81 35.31 -1.57
N GLU A 309 21.07 36.03 -0.71
CA GLU A 309 20.00 35.42 0.09
C GLU A 309 18.83 34.93 -0.78
N ALA A 310 18.53 35.61 -1.90
CA ALA A 310 17.52 35.15 -2.85
C ALA A 310 17.92 33.82 -3.50
N VAL A 311 19.19 33.71 -3.92
CA VAL A 311 19.78 32.47 -4.44
C VAL A 311 19.77 31.38 -3.37
N ARG A 312 20.24 31.68 -2.16
CA ARG A 312 20.30 30.76 -1.01
C ARG A 312 18.93 30.17 -0.72
N ARG A 313 17.90 31.01 -0.60
CA ARG A 313 16.52 30.59 -0.32
C ARG A 313 15.98 29.62 -1.37
N GLN A 314 16.18 29.91 -2.66
CA GLN A 314 15.65 29.06 -3.74
C GLN A 314 16.38 27.73 -3.85
N VAL A 315 17.71 27.74 -3.72
CA VAL A 315 18.51 26.51 -3.78
C VAL A 315 18.27 25.68 -2.53
N LEU A 316 18.24 26.29 -1.33
CA LEU A 316 18.01 25.55 -0.08
C LEU A 316 16.58 25.00 0.04
N ALA A 317 15.60 25.61 -0.64
CA ALA A 317 14.24 25.06 -0.72
C ALA A 317 14.19 23.71 -1.45
N VAL A 318 15.12 23.47 -2.39
CA VAL A 318 15.24 22.20 -3.13
C VAL A 318 16.23 21.25 -2.45
N VAL A 319 17.30 21.79 -1.85
CA VAL A 319 18.28 21.02 -1.04
C VAL A 319 17.64 20.32 0.13
N LYS A 320 16.63 20.93 0.76
CA LYS A 320 15.76 20.21 1.68
C LYS A 320 14.88 19.29 0.84
N PRO A 321 15.11 17.97 0.86
CA PRO A 321 14.09 17.07 0.35
C PRO A 321 12.82 17.35 1.17
N PRO A 322 11.62 17.11 0.61
CA PRO A 322 10.42 16.89 1.39
C PRO A 322 10.52 15.71 2.40
N ALA A 323 11.71 15.22 2.77
CA ALA A 323 11.94 14.05 3.60
C ALA A 323 13.37 13.91 4.20
N ALA A 324 14.03 15.00 4.65
CA ALA A 324 15.25 14.88 5.49
C ALA A 324 15.23 15.72 6.78
N GLY A 325 14.29 16.65 6.88
CA GLY A 325 13.82 17.04 8.19
C GLY A 325 12.99 15.91 8.79
N GLY A 326 13.15 15.60 10.07
CA GLY A 326 12.18 14.75 10.75
C GLY A 326 10.76 15.29 10.52
N TRP A 327 9.75 14.51 10.87
CA TRP A 327 8.33 14.90 10.72
C TRP A 327 7.99 16.34 11.18
N LYS A 328 8.77 16.92 12.11
CA LYS A 328 8.67 18.32 12.57
C LYS A 328 8.84 19.38 11.48
N ASP A 329 9.60 19.08 10.42
CA ASP A 329 9.82 19.99 9.29
C ASP A 329 8.71 19.88 8.23
N GLN A 330 7.87 18.84 8.31
CA GLN A 330 6.64 18.71 7.52
C GLN A 330 5.47 19.50 8.13
N LEU A 331 5.64 20.04 9.35
CA LEU A 331 4.61 20.83 10.00
C LEU A 331 4.37 22.15 9.25
N ALA A 332 3.12 22.39 8.88
CA ALA A 332 2.70 23.60 8.19
C ALA A 332 2.79 24.81 9.13
N ARG A 333 3.40 25.89 8.63
CA ARG A 333 3.65 27.14 9.39
C ARG A 333 3.09 28.36 8.67
N THR A 334 2.70 29.36 9.44
CA THR A 334 2.33 30.68 8.92
C THR A 334 3.57 31.45 8.46
N GLU A 335 3.37 32.56 7.76
CA GLU A 335 4.45 33.47 7.31
C GLU A 335 5.35 33.95 8.46
N ASN A 336 4.82 34.02 9.69
CA ASN A 336 5.52 34.44 10.89
C ASN A 336 6.24 33.28 11.61
N GLY A 337 6.19 32.06 11.07
CA GLY A 337 6.86 30.86 11.61
C GLY A 337 6.06 30.03 12.64
N SER A 338 4.88 30.50 13.06
CA SER A 338 3.99 29.78 14.00
C SER A 338 3.30 28.58 13.33
N LEU A 339 3.01 27.52 14.09
CA LEU A 339 2.29 26.35 13.58
C LEU A 339 0.83 26.68 13.20
N ILE A 340 0.39 26.18 12.05
CA ILE A 340 -1.00 26.33 11.60
C ILE A 340 -1.92 25.40 12.41
N ALA A 341 -3.03 25.94 12.91
CA ALA A 341 -4.06 25.20 13.64
C ALA A 341 -4.94 24.38 12.68
N HIS A 342 -4.43 23.26 12.19
CA HIS A 342 -5.09 22.36 11.25
C HIS A 342 -4.92 20.89 11.64
N MET A 343 -5.87 20.03 11.28
CA MET A 343 -5.84 18.59 11.57
C MET A 343 -4.54 17.92 11.12
N GLN A 344 -4.04 18.23 9.92
CA GLN A 344 -2.81 17.64 9.38
C GLN A 344 -1.58 17.82 10.30
N ASN A 345 -1.45 18.97 10.98
CA ASN A 345 -0.36 19.18 11.93
C ASN A 345 -0.55 18.35 13.21
N VAL A 346 -1.80 18.17 13.64
CA VAL A 346 -2.14 17.33 14.79
C VAL A 346 -1.80 15.87 14.49
N GLU A 347 -2.22 15.37 13.32
CA GLU A 347 -1.94 14.03 12.82
C GLU A 347 -0.43 13.77 12.74
N LEU A 348 0.34 14.67 12.10
CA LEU A 348 1.80 14.57 12.03
C LEU A 348 2.44 14.50 13.43
N ILE A 349 1.97 15.30 14.38
CA ILE A 349 2.48 15.26 15.77
C ILE A 349 2.14 13.93 16.44
N LEU A 350 0.87 13.51 16.42
CA LEU A 350 0.42 12.31 17.13
C LEU A 350 1.01 11.03 16.53
N GLY A 351 1.19 10.98 15.20
CA GLY A 351 1.75 9.81 14.51
C GLY A 351 3.27 9.67 14.62
N ASN A 352 4.00 10.73 14.98
CA ASN A 352 5.47 10.71 14.90
C ASN A 352 6.21 11.20 16.16
N ASP A 353 5.55 11.88 17.11
CA ASP A 353 6.17 12.21 18.39
C ASP A 353 6.39 10.93 19.20
N GLU A 354 7.63 10.67 19.61
CA GLU A 354 8.02 9.46 20.36
C GLU A 354 7.19 9.24 21.62
N ARG A 355 6.71 10.31 22.25
CA ARG A 355 5.86 10.21 23.45
C ARG A 355 4.51 9.56 23.12
N TRP A 356 4.02 9.74 21.91
CA TRP A 356 2.77 9.17 21.38
C TRP A 356 2.94 7.81 20.71
N ALA A 357 4.17 7.36 20.45
CA ALA A 357 4.45 6.08 19.80
C ALA A 357 3.76 4.90 20.52
N GLY A 358 2.88 4.18 19.82
CA GLY A 358 2.14 3.05 20.38
C GLY A 358 1.15 3.43 21.50
N VAL A 359 0.69 4.68 21.55
CA VAL A 359 -0.38 5.09 22.48
C VAL A 359 -1.75 4.91 21.84
N ILE A 360 -1.95 5.42 20.63
CA ILE A 360 -3.25 5.43 19.95
C ILE A 360 -3.33 4.19 19.06
N GLY A 361 -4.41 3.42 19.15
CA GLY A 361 -4.68 2.30 18.24
C GLY A 361 -6.17 2.14 17.96
N TYR A 362 -6.48 1.52 16.83
CA TYR A 362 -7.85 1.15 16.48
C TYR A 362 -8.05 -0.36 16.60
N SER A 363 -8.90 -0.77 17.54
CA SER A 363 -9.26 -2.19 17.65
C SER A 363 -10.27 -2.52 16.57
N VAL A 364 -9.87 -3.29 15.56
CA VAL A 364 -10.81 -3.74 14.51
C VAL A 364 -11.89 -4.69 15.03
N PHE A 365 -11.63 -5.31 16.20
CA PHE A 365 -12.55 -6.24 16.83
C PHE A 365 -13.73 -5.53 17.50
N SER A 366 -13.47 -4.45 18.27
CA SER A 366 -14.50 -3.64 18.91
C SER A 366 -14.91 -2.41 18.08
N SER A 367 -14.14 -2.09 17.04
CA SER A 367 -14.24 -0.87 16.24
C SER A 367 -14.19 0.42 17.08
N LYS A 368 -13.36 0.38 18.13
CA LYS A 368 -13.11 1.50 19.02
C LYS A 368 -11.68 1.98 18.90
N ILE A 369 -11.49 3.28 19.09
CA ILE A 369 -10.17 3.86 19.35
C ILE A 369 -9.83 3.59 20.81
N VAL A 370 -8.61 3.13 21.06
CA VAL A 370 -8.12 2.78 22.39
C VAL A 370 -6.74 3.38 22.64
N LYS A 371 -6.43 3.58 23.93
CA LYS A 371 -5.09 3.86 24.43
C LYS A 371 -4.43 2.53 24.78
N LEU A 372 -3.40 2.14 24.04
CA LEU A 372 -2.65 0.91 24.27
C LEU A 372 -1.70 1.03 25.47
N ARG A 373 -1.31 2.26 25.82
CA ARG A 373 -0.51 2.58 27.01
C ARG A 373 -0.86 3.97 27.53
N SER A 374 -0.30 4.35 28.68
CA SER A 374 -0.46 5.69 29.25
C SER A 374 -0.06 6.78 28.24
N ALA A 375 -0.99 7.70 27.98
CA ALA A 375 -0.77 8.82 27.09
C ALA A 375 0.14 9.89 27.72
N PRO A 376 0.77 10.78 26.92
CA PRO A 376 1.66 11.83 27.43
C PRO A 376 1.02 12.84 28.39
N PHE A 377 -0.31 12.93 28.40
CA PHE A 377 -1.06 13.76 29.34
C PHE A 377 -1.42 13.04 30.65
N GLY A 378 -0.99 11.78 30.83
CA GLY A 378 -1.31 10.92 31.97
C GLY A 378 -2.51 9.98 31.74
N GLY A 379 -2.84 9.17 32.75
CA GLY A 379 -3.90 8.15 32.68
C GLY A 379 -3.39 6.74 32.36
N GLY A 380 -4.31 5.79 32.22
CA GLY A 380 -4.02 4.39 31.89
C GLY A 380 -4.44 4.00 30.48
N ALA A 381 -4.10 2.76 30.09
CA ALA A 381 -4.63 2.12 28.90
C ALA A 381 -6.16 1.91 29.00
N GLY A 382 -6.83 1.77 27.86
CA GLY A 382 -8.27 1.54 27.78
C GLY A 382 -8.96 2.37 26.68
N ASP A 383 -10.29 2.37 26.67
CA ASP A 383 -11.08 3.10 25.66
C ASP A 383 -10.70 4.60 25.60
N TRP A 384 -10.63 5.13 24.37
CA TRP A 384 -10.49 6.55 24.13
C TRP A 384 -11.84 7.23 24.36
N ALA A 385 -11.90 8.17 25.30
CA ALA A 385 -13.12 8.88 25.66
C ALA A 385 -13.06 10.36 25.22
N ASP A 386 -14.20 11.03 25.16
CA ASP A 386 -14.30 12.45 24.76
C ASP A 386 -13.38 13.39 25.58
N ILE A 387 -13.13 13.05 26.85
CA ILE A 387 -12.22 13.80 27.71
C ILE A 387 -10.76 13.72 27.25
N ASP A 388 -10.37 12.64 26.56
CA ASP A 388 -9.02 12.46 26.05
C ASP A 388 -8.76 13.42 24.88
N ASP A 389 -9.75 13.73 24.04
CA ASP A 389 -9.62 14.77 23.01
C ASP A 389 -9.30 16.14 23.63
N MET A 390 -9.97 16.47 24.75
CA MET A 390 -9.71 17.70 25.49
C MET A 390 -8.29 17.72 26.08
N ARG A 391 -7.81 16.57 26.56
CA ARG A 391 -6.45 16.42 27.09
C ARG A 391 -5.38 16.52 25.99
N VAL A 392 -5.62 15.99 24.80
CA VAL A 392 -4.75 16.18 23.62
C VAL A 392 -4.66 17.66 23.27
N MET A 393 -5.79 18.39 23.19
CA MET A 393 -5.77 19.83 22.91
C MET A 393 -4.93 20.60 23.93
N LYS A 394 -5.12 20.32 25.22
CA LYS A 394 -4.33 20.94 26.30
C LYS A 394 -2.84 20.62 26.14
N TRP A 395 -2.50 19.37 25.85
CA TRP A 395 -1.12 18.93 25.67
C TRP A 395 -0.44 19.60 24.46
N LEU A 396 -1.12 19.69 23.32
CA LEU A 396 -0.61 20.37 22.11
C LEU A 396 -0.35 21.86 22.36
N ALA A 397 -1.27 22.53 23.08
CA ALA A 397 -1.09 23.92 23.44
C ALA A 397 0.12 24.14 24.36
N GLN A 398 0.41 23.21 25.26
CA GLN A 398 1.54 23.31 26.20
C GLN A 398 2.89 22.94 25.56
N GLN A 399 2.93 21.88 24.75
CA GLN A 399 4.18 21.33 24.22
C GLN A 399 4.60 21.95 22.89
N TYR A 400 3.64 22.34 22.06
CA TYR A 400 3.86 22.82 20.69
C TYR A 400 3.39 24.25 20.47
N ASN A 401 2.82 24.91 21.49
CA ASN A 401 2.12 26.20 21.36
C ASN A 401 1.05 26.18 20.25
N LEU A 402 0.45 25.00 20.00
CA LEU A 402 -0.51 24.76 18.93
C LEU A 402 -1.93 24.72 19.51
N ARG A 403 -2.72 25.76 19.24
CA ARG A 403 -4.11 25.87 19.73
C ARG A 403 -5.08 25.44 18.64
N VAL A 404 -5.69 24.27 18.80
CA VAL A 404 -6.62 23.67 17.82
C VAL A 404 -8.04 23.54 18.38
N LYS A 405 -9.01 23.32 17.48
CA LYS A 405 -10.40 22.99 17.84
C LYS A 405 -10.54 21.48 18.09
N ALA A 406 -11.57 21.10 18.85
CA ALA A 406 -11.87 19.69 19.14
C ALA A 406 -12.04 18.84 17.88
N SER A 407 -12.68 19.38 16.83
CA SER A 407 -12.86 18.67 15.56
C SER A 407 -11.54 18.26 14.91
N HIS A 408 -10.50 19.10 14.95
CA HIS A 408 -9.18 18.76 14.40
C HIS A 408 -8.53 17.59 15.14
N VAL A 409 -8.76 17.48 16.45
CA VAL A 409 -8.25 16.37 17.26
C VAL A 409 -9.01 15.09 16.97
N ILE A 410 -10.35 15.13 16.98
CA ILE A 410 -11.19 13.96 16.70
C ILE A 410 -10.83 13.36 15.33
N GLU A 411 -10.70 14.21 14.30
CA GLU A 411 -10.33 13.77 12.96
C GLU A 411 -8.90 13.18 12.95
N ALA A 412 -7.92 13.87 13.53
CA ALA A 412 -6.52 13.41 13.54
C ALA A 412 -6.31 12.12 14.33
N VAL A 413 -6.91 12.01 15.52
CA VAL A 413 -6.88 10.79 16.34
C VAL A 413 -7.53 9.64 15.58
N SER A 414 -8.64 9.88 14.87
CA SER A 414 -9.26 8.84 14.04
C SER A 414 -8.30 8.35 12.96
N VAL A 415 -7.59 9.23 12.25
CA VAL A 415 -6.62 8.82 11.21
C VAL A 415 -5.48 8.01 11.83
N VAL A 416 -4.80 8.56 12.84
CA VAL A 416 -3.67 7.91 13.50
C VAL A 416 -4.06 6.56 14.09
N ALA A 417 -5.26 6.45 14.68
CA ALA A 417 -5.75 5.17 15.21
C ALA A 417 -5.89 4.11 14.12
N HIS A 418 -6.44 4.45 12.95
CA HIS A 418 -6.65 3.51 11.85
C HIS A 418 -5.32 3.09 11.19
N ASP A 419 -4.32 3.97 11.15
CA ASP A 419 -2.97 3.62 10.70
C ASP A 419 -2.29 2.61 11.65
N HIS A 420 -2.72 2.57 12.91
CA HIS A 420 -2.30 1.61 13.93
C HIS A 420 -3.45 0.64 14.31
N ALA A 421 -4.16 0.15 13.30
CA ALA A 421 -5.22 -0.83 13.50
C ALA A 421 -4.67 -2.21 13.91
N PHE A 422 -5.34 -2.84 14.88
CA PHE A 422 -4.94 -4.14 15.42
C PHE A 422 -6.15 -4.99 15.83
N HIS A 423 -5.96 -6.30 15.96
CA HIS A 423 -7.01 -7.22 16.41
C HIS A 423 -6.60 -7.93 17.72
N PRO A 424 -7.16 -7.54 18.89
CA PRO A 424 -6.68 -8.02 20.20
C PRO A 424 -6.71 -9.54 20.36
N VAL A 425 -7.81 -10.20 19.94
CA VAL A 425 -7.92 -11.66 20.07
C VAL A 425 -6.95 -12.41 19.15
N ARG A 426 -6.74 -11.94 17.90
CA ARG A 426 -5.77 -12.56 16.99
C ARG A 426 -4.36 -12.42 17.51
N GLU A 427 -3.98 -11.22 17.95
CA GLU A 427 -2.67 -11.02 18.54
C GLU A 427 -2.44 -11.85 19.81
N TYR A 428 -3.49 -12.08 20.61
CA TYR A 428 -3.43 -13.00 21.73
C TYR A 428 -3.18 -14.43 21.26
N LEU A 429 -4.01 -14.95 20.34
CA LEU A 429 -3.89 -16.30 19.79
C LEU A 429 -2.54 -16.57 19.11
N GLU A 430 -2.05 -15.63 18.31
CA GLU A 430 -0.77 -15.71 17.58
C GLU A 430 0.46 -15.71 18.50
N LYS A 431 0.32 -15.25 19.75
CA LYS A 431 1.39 -15.29 20.75
C LYS A 431 1.44 -16.60 21.54
N LEU A 432 0.42 -17.44 21.44
CA LEU A 432 0.35 -18.69 22.18
C LEU A 432 1.18 -19.78 21.49
N GLU A 433 1.89 -20.58 22.28
CA GLU A 433 2.61 -21.76 21.80
C GLU A 433 1.95 -23.02 22.37
N TRP A 434 1.49 -23.91 21.49
CA TRP A 434 0.90 -25.18 21.90
C TRP A 434 1.99 -26.17 22.30
N ASP A 435 1.84 -26.76 23.48
CA ASP A 435 2.77 -27.73 24.07
C ASP A 435 2.66 -29.15 23.48
N ARG A 436 1.81 -29.33 22.46
CA ARG A 436 1.56 -30.62 21.78
C ARG A 436 0.82 -31.66 22.62
N VAL A 437 0.26 -31.29 23.77
CA VAL A 437 -0.57 -32.19 24.57
C VAL A 437 -2.04 -31.93 24.22
N PRO A 438 -2.78 -32.94 23.75
CA PRO A 438 -4.18 -32.78 23.37
C PRO A 438 -5.09 -32.66 24.61
N ARG A 439 -5.95 -31.65 24.63
CA ARG A 439 -6.84 -31.28 25.75
C ARG A 439 -8.22 -30.81 25.30
N ILE A 440 -8.38 -30.24 24.10
CA ILE A 440 -9.67 -29.67 23.66
C ILE A 440 -10.77 -30.73 23.46
N GLU A 441 -10.44 -32.02 23.40
CA GLU A 441 -11.43 -33.12 23.38
C GLU A 441 -11.88 -33.54 24.79
N THR A 442 -11.07 -33.32 25.83
CA THR A 442 -11.37 -33.80 27.19
C THR A 442 -11.69 -32.70 28.18
N TRP A 443 -11.43 -31.42 27.85
CA TRP A 443 -11.59 -30.31 28.80
C TRP A 443 -12.99 -30.20 29.43
N LEU A 444 -14.06 -30.52 28.69
CA LEU A 444 -15.42 -30.54 29.25
C LEU A 444 -15.56 -31.60 30.36
N THR A 445 -14.93 -32.76 30.20
CA THR A 445 -14.91 -33.81 31.20
C THR A 445 -13.99 -33.44 32.36
N ASP A 446 -12.78 -32.99 32.06
CA ASP A 446 -11.75 -32.71 33.06
C ASP A 446 -12.14 -31.53 33.95
N VAL A 447 -12.60 -30.43 33.33
CA VAL A 447 -12.89 -29.16 34.00
C VAL A 447 -14.36 -29.06 34.44
N LEU A 448 -15.31 -29.42 33.57
CA LEU A 448 -16.75 -29.23 33.82
C LEU A 448 -17.47 -30.52 34.30
N GLY A 449 -16.75 -31.63 34.46
CA GLY A 449 -17.31 -32.90 34.92
C GLY A 449 -18.40 -33.46 34.01
N VAL A 450 -18.37 -33.11 32.73
CA VAL A 450 -19.27 -33.70 31.72
C VAL A 450 -18.91 -35.16 31.53
N ASN A 451 -19.91 -36.04 31.53
CA ASN A 451 -19.68 -37.47 31.31
C ASN A 451 -18.98 -37.70 29.96
N ALA A 452 -17.86 -38.42 30.00
CA ALA A 452 -17.06 -38.69 28.82
C ALA A 452 -17.85 -39.52 27.79
N SER A 453 -17.98 -38.99 26.59
CA SER A 453 -18.63 -39.62 25.45
C SER A 453 -18.05 -39.08 24.14
N GLU A 454 -18.30 -39.77 23.03
CA GLU A 454 -17.94 -39.25 21.70
C GLU A 454 -18.60 -37.88 21.44
N TYR A 455 -19.84 -37.71 21.91
CA TYR A 455 -20.58 -36.45 21.84
C TYR A 455 -19.87 -35.32 22.58
N SER A 456 -19.56 -35.52 23.87
CA SER A 456 -18.93 -34.47 24.69
C SER A 456 -17.56 -34.07 24.13
N ALA A 457 -16.77 -35.02 23.64
CA ALA A 457 -15.47 -34.73 23.02
C ALA A 457 -15.61 -33.86 21.77
N LYS A 458 -16.58 -34.19 20.89
CA LYS A 458 -16.84 -33.41 19.68
C LYS A 458 -17.39 -32.02 19.99
N VAL A 459 -18.30 -31.88 20.95
CA VAL A 459 -18.82 -30.57 21.39
C VAL A 459 -17.70 -29.68 21.91
N GLY A 460 -16.88 -30.21 22.83
CA GLY A 460 -15.78 -29.46 23.45
C GLY A 460 -14.76 -28.97 22.43
N LYS A 461 -14.32 -29.85 21.53
CA LYS A 461 -13.35 -29.52 20.48
C LYS A 461 -13.91 -28.52 19.48
N ARG A 462 -15.08 -28.81 18.90
CA ARG A 462 -15.64 -28.02 17.81
C ARG A 462 -16.09 -26.64 18.25
N TRP A 463 -16.58 -26.49 19.48
CA TRP A 463 -16.98 -25.18 19.97
C TRP A 463 -15.77 -24.24 20.09
N LEU A 464 -14.64 -24.71 20.64
CA LEU A 464 -13.39 -23.93 20.71
C LEU A 464 -12.85 -23.59 19.32
N ILE A 465 -12.81 -24.56 18.39
CA ILE A 465 -12.39 -24.31 17.00
C ILE A 465 -13.32 -23.29 16.33
N SER A 466 -14.63 -23.34 16.59
CA SER A 466 -15.57 -22.37 16.04
C SER A 466 -15.32 -20.94 16.55
N ALA A 467 -14.90 -20.80 17.80
CA ALA A 467 -14.53 -19.52 18.40
C ALA A 467 -13.29 -18.93 17.74
N VAL A 468 -12.23 -19.74 17.58
CA VAL A 468 -11.03 -19.34 16.84
C VAL A 468 -11.39 -18.98 15.39
N SER A 469 -12.18 -19.82 14.72
CA SER A 469 -12.61 -19.62 13.33
C SER A 469 -13.32 -18.29 13.13
N ARG A 470 -14.20 -17.89 14.07
CA ARG A 470 -14.92 -16.61 14.02
C ARG A 470 -14.00 -15.40 14.02
N VAL A 471 -12.87 -15.48 14.71
CA VAL A 471 -11.89 -14.41 14.79
C VAL A 471 -10.92 -14.47 13.60
N MET A 472 -10.43 -15.65 13.23
CA MET A 472 -9.45 -15.83 12.14
C MET A 472 -10.06 -15.70 10.74
N ARG A 473 -11.34 -16.08 10.58
CA ARG A 473 -12.14 -15.92 9.35
C ARG A 473 -13.48 -15.24 9.68
N PRO A 474 -13.50 -13.92 9.90
CA PRO A 474 -14.71 -13.19 10.26
C PRO A 474 -15.87 -13.45 9.31
N GLY A 475 -17.04 -13.74 9.88
CA GLY A 475 -18.25 -14.09 9.13
C GLY A 475 -18.35 -15.53 8.65
N CYS A 476 -17.40 -16.41 9.00
CA CYS A 476 -17.58 -17.85 8.83
C CYS A 476 -18.86 -18.36 9.52
N LYS A 477 -19.45 -19.45 9.03
CA LYS A 477 -20.63 -20.02 9.68
C LYS A 477 -20.22 -20.72 10.98
N ALA A 478 -20.73 -20.20 12.10
CA ALA A 478 -20.78 -20.87 13.39
C ALA A 478 -22.11 -20.48 14.01
N ASP A 479 -23.14 -21.31 13.78
CA ASP A 479 -24.51 -21.13 14.25
C ASP A 479 -24.86 -22.05 15.44
N SER A 480 -23.88 -22.80 15.92
CA SER A 480 -24.02 -23.70 17.07
C SER A 480 -23.68 -22.99 18.38
N VAL A 481 -24.41 -23.32 19.43
CA VAL A 481 -24.40 -22.72 20.75
C VAL A 481 -24.24 -23.86 21.75
N MET A 482 -23.16 -23.85 22.52
CA MET A 482 -22.97 -24.81 23.61
C MET A 482 -23.86 -24.41 24.79
N ILE A 483 -24.61 -25.35 25.36
CA ILE A 483 -25.46 -25.10 26.53
C ILE A 483 -24.87 -25.84 27.72
N LEU A 484 -24.49 -25.09 28.75
CA LEU A 484 -23.97 -25.63 30.02
C LEU A 484 -25.13 -25.79 31.00
N GLU A 485 -25.53 -27.04 31.21
CA GLU A 485 -26.55 -27.46 32.18
C GLU A 485 -25.91 -27.80 33.52
N GLY A 486 -26.64 -27.64 34.62
CA GLY A 486 -26.21 -28.12 35.93
C GLY A 486 -26.74 -27.23 37.05
N GLY A 487 -26.36 -27.54 38.29
CA GLY A 487 -26.83 -26.82 39.48
C GLY A 487 -26.59 -25.31 39.43
N GLN A 488 -27.49 -24.56 40.08
CA GLN A 488 -27.33 -23.11 40.26
C GLN A 488 -26.07 -22.81 41.07
N GLY A 489 -25.34 -21.75 40.68
CA GLY A 489 -24.12 -21.34 41.39
C GLY A 489 -22.91 -22.26 41.16
N ALA A 490 -23.00 -23.25 40.27
CA ALA A 490 -21.90 -24.17 39.98
C ALA A 490 -20.68 -23.52 39.29
N GLY A 491 -20.67 -22.21 38.99
CA GLY A 491 -19.54 -21.53 38.36
C GLY A 491 -19.48 -21.61 36.83
N LYS A 492 -20.56 -22.07 36.16
CA LYS A 492 -20.64 -22.23 34.69
C LYS A 492 -20.35 -20.92 33.94
N SER A 493 -21.04 -19.84 34.29
CA SER A 493 -20.82 -18.49 33.72
C SER A 493 -19.40 -18.00 34.01
N THR A 494 -18.90 -18.24 35.22
CA THR A 494 -17.53 -17.89 35.62
C THR A 494 -16.48 -18.64 34.79
N ALA A 495 -16.70 -19.91 34.46
CA ALA A 495 -15.81 -20.67 33.58
C ALA A 495 -15.72 -20.05 32.17
N MET A 496 -16.86 -19.61 31.63
CA MET A 496 -16.89 -18.92 30.33
C MET A 496 -16.23 -17.53 30.40
N GLY A 497 -16.39 -16.83 31.52
CA GLY A 497 -15.64 -15.61 31.83
C GLY A 497 -14.13 -15.83 31.86
N VAL A 498 -13.65 -16.96 32.44
CA VAL A 498 -12.23 -17.33 32.42
C VAL A 498 -11.76 -17.58 30.98
N LEU A 499 -12.49 -18.38 30.19
CA LEU A 499 -12.11 -18.67 28.80
C LEU A 499 -12.03 -17.40 27.95
N GLY A 500 -13.06 -16.54 28.02
CA GLY A 500 -13.19 -15.33 27.21
C GLY A 500 -12.36 -14.14 27.70
N GLY A 501 -12.00 -14.11 28.99
CA GLY A 501 -11.26 -13.02 29.61
C GLY A 501 -11.95 -11.67 29.42
N GLU A 502 -11.21 -10.66 28.97
CA GLU A 502 -11.73 -9.30 28.72
C GLU A 502 -12.74 -9.22 27.55
N TRP A 503 -12.79 -10.24 26.69
CA TRP A 503 -13.71 -10.31 25.54
C TRP A 503 -14.99 -11.10 25.85
N PHE A 504 -15.23 -11.43 27.12
CA PHE A 504 -16.47 -12.05 27.56
C PHE A 504 -17.61 -11.02 27.72
N MET A 505 -18.85 -11.49 27.54
CA MET A 505 -20.07 -10.72 27.78
C MET A 505 -21.15 -11.64 28.36
N ASP A 506 -21.72 -11.25 29.49
CA ASP A 506 -22.85 -11.89 30.19
C ASP A 506 -24.07 -10.96 30.35
N THR A 507 -23.96 -9.73 29.84
CA THR A 507 -25.02 -8.73 29.97
C THR A 507 -26.25 -9.12 29.13
N PRO A 508 -27.46 -9.17 29.71
CA PRO A 508 -28.68 -9.48 28.97
C PRO A 508 -28.94 -8.49 27.84
N PHE A 509 -29.38 -8.99 26.68
CA PHE A 509 -29.77 -8.16 25.53
C PHE A 509 -30.91 -8.80 24.74
N ALA A 510 -31.73 -7.96 24.09
CA ALA A 510 -32.84 -8.43 23.26
C ALA A 510 -32.34 -8.95 21.90
N LEU A 511 -32.62 -10.22 21.58
CA LEU A 511 -32.18 -10.82 20.32
C LEU A 511 -32.85 -10.18 19.08
N GLY A 512 -32.03 -9.77 18.13
CA GLY A 512 -32.48 -9.30 16.81
C GLY A 512 -32.75 -7.80 16.70
N ASP A 513 -32.50 -7.03 17.76
CA ASP A 513 -32.61 -5.56 17.74
C ASP A 513 -31.29 -4.90 17.37
N LYS A 514 -31.33 -3.64 16.88
CA LYS A 514 -30.12 -2.92 16.45
C LYS A 514 -29.07 -2.79 17.56
N ASP A 515 -29.52 -2.61 18.79
CA ASP A 515 -28.65 -2.45 19.96
C ASP A 515 -27.93 -3.77 20.30
N SER A 516 -28.52 -4.93 19.96
CA SER A 516 -27.89 -6.23 20.17
C SER A 516 -26.62 -6.40 19.35
N PHE A 517 -26.63 -5.97 18.09
CA PHE A 517 -25.46 -6.03 17.21
C PHE A 517 -24.34 -5.12 17.70
N GLN A 518 -24.68 -3.96 18.29
CA GLN A 518 -23.70 -3.07 18.89
C GLN A 518 -23.11 -3.66 20.19
N ALA A 519 -23.94 -4.31 21.01
CA ALA A 519 -23.52 -4.85 22.30
C ALA A 519 -22.53 -6.02 22.18
N ILE A 520 -22.72 -6.91 21.18
CA ILE A 520 -21.82 -8.05 20.94
C ILE A 520 -20.50 -7.65 20.25
N ARG A 521 -20.35 -6.38 19.85
CA ARG A 521 -19.16 -5.92 19.15
C ARG A 521 -17.95 -5.91 20.08
N GLY A 522 -16.83 -6.47 19.63
CA GLY A 522 -15.63 -6.62 20.46
C GLY A 522 -15.76 -7.68 21.55
N LYS A 523 -16.76 -8.56 21.46
CA LYS A 523 -16.97 -9.69 22.36
C LYS A 523 -16.69 -10.99 21.60
N TRP A 524 -15.95 -11.91 22.22
CA TRP A 524 -15.56 -13.17 21.59
C TRP A 524 -16.49 -14.31 22.03
N ILE A 525 -16.78 -14.35 23.33
CA ILE A 525 -17.73 -15.29 23.93
C ILE A 525 -18.87 -14.46 24.52
N VAL A 526 -20.08 -14.74 24.02
CA VAL A 526 -21.32 -14.09 24.47
C VAL A 526 -22.16 -15.14 25.19
N GLU A 527 -22.37 -14.95 26.48
CA GLU A 527 -23.28 -15.76 27.28
C GLU A 527 -24.73 -15.30 27.06
N LEU A 528 -25.59 -16.30 26.88
CA LEU A 528 -27.03 -16.18 26.88
C LEU A 528 -27.52 -16.68 28.24
N GLY A 529 -27.75 -15.75 29.17
CA GLY A 529 -28.39 -16.06 30.44
C GLY A 529 -29.87 -16.40 30.26
N GLU A 530 -30.39 -17.32 31.08
CA GLU A 530 -31.82 -17.64 31.18
C GLU A 530 -32.45 -18.12 29.85
N LEU A 531 -31.83 -19.13 29.23
CA LEU A 531 -32.30 -19.74 27.98
C LEU A 531 -33.73 -20.31 28.05
N ASP A 532 -34.20 -20.63 29.25
CA ASP A 532 -35.55 -21.11 29.56
C ASP A 532 -36.63 -20.04 29.37
N SER A 533 -36.26 -18.76 29.44
CA SER A 533 -37.18 -17.63 29.22
C SER A 533 -37.65 -17.51 27.76
N PHE A 534 -36.93 -18.12 26.80
CA PHE A 534 -37.28 -17.97 25.39
C PHE A 534 -38.66 -18.58 25.07
N ASN A 535 -39.55 -17.73 24.57
CA ASN A 535 -40.81 -18.13 23.97
C ASN A 535 -40.61 -18.57 22.50
N LYS A 536 -41.68 -19.07 21.87
CA LYS A 536 -41.60 -19.58 20.47
C LYS A 536 -41.19 -18.50 19.46
N ALA A 537 -41.59 -17.24 19.67
CA ALA A 537 -41.22 -16.14 18.79
C ALA A 537 -39.74 -15.78 18.94
N GLU A 538 -39.23 -15.76 20.17
CA GLU A 538 -37.82 -15.55 20.48
C GLU A 538 -36.95 -16.69 19.95
N SER A 539 -37.39 -17.94 20.03
CA SER A 539 -36.67 -19.07 19.41
C SER A 539 -36.51 -18.88 17.89
N THR A 540 -37.52 -18.34 17.21
CA THR A 540 -37.41 -18.03 15.77
C THR A 540 -36.40 -16.91 15.50
N LYS A 541 -36.43 -15.84 16.30
CA LYS A 541 -35.44 -14.74 16.21
C LYS A 541 -34.02 -15.23 16.51
N ALA A 542 -33.86 -16.07 17.54
CA ALA A 542 -32.60 -16.67 17.93
C ALA A 542 -31.99 -17.49 16.78
N LYS A 543 -32.79 -18.30 16.06
CA LYS A 543 -32.32 -19.03 14.87
C LYS A 543 -31.74 -18.09 13.81
N GLN A 544 -32.44 -17.01 13.49
CA GLN A 544 -31.98 -16.03 12.50
C GLN A 544 -30.72 -15.33 12.99
N PHE A 545 -30.72 -14.93 14.27
CA PHE A 545 -29.62 -14.27 14.91
C PHE A 545 -28.36 -15.13 14.88
N PHE A 546 -28.36 -16.36 15.43
CA PHE A 546 -27.17 -17.23 15.46
C PHE A 546 -26.69 -17.65 14.06
N SER A 547 -27.59 -17.76 13.07
CA SER A 547 -27.23 -18.15 11.70
C SER A 547 -26.59 -17.01 10.88
N ALA A 548 -26.65 -15.77 11.36
CA ALA A 548 -26.09 -14.63 10.65
C ALA A 548 -24.54 -14.70 10.61
N SER A 549 -24.00 -14.40 9.43
CA SER A 549 -22.56 -14.25 9.19
C SER A 549 -22.10 -12.80 9.32
N THR A 550 -22.98 -11.86 9.02
CA THR A 550 -22.69 -10.44 8.98
C THR A 550 -23.82 -9.68 9.64
N ASP A 551 -23.48 -8.71 10.47
CA ASP A 551 -24.41 -7.82 11.14
C ASP A 551 -24.41 -6.47 10.43
N THR A 552 -25.54 -6.08 9.86
CA THR A 552 -25.69 -4.81 9.12
C THR A 552 -26.39 -3.79 9.99
N TYR A 553 -25.67 -2.77 10.45
CA TYR A 553 -26.24 -1.71 11.27
C TYR A 553 -25.50 -0.38 11.11
N ARG A 554 -26.13 0.69 11.56
CA ARG A 554 -25.55 2.04 11.63
C ARG A 554 -25.10 2.28 13.07
N GLU A 555 -23.84 2.64 13.26
CA GLU A 555 -23.30 3.04 14.55
C GLU A 555 -24.04 4.27 15.08
N SER A 556 -24.18 4.41 16.41
CA SER A 556 -25.02 5.43 17.05
C SER A 556 -24.66 6.89 16.67
N TYR A 557 -23.47 7.12 16.12
CA TYR A 557 -23.03 8.40 15.55
C TYR A 557 -22.45 8.28 14.13
N GLY A 558 -22.48 7.07 13.55
CA GLY A 558 -22.03 6.83 12.18
C GLY A 558 -22.94 7.55 11.18
N ARG A 559 -22.38 8.02 10.07
CA ARG A 559 -23.17 8.60 8.96
C ARG A 559 -23.66 7.53 7.97
N ARG A 560 -23.06 6.34 8.01
CA ARG A 560 -23.27 5.25 7.06
C ARG A 560 -23.61 3.97 7.81
N THR A 561 -24.38 3.11 7.15
CA THR A 561 -24.59 1.72 7.58
C THR A 561 -23.34 0.93 7.22
N ASN A 562 -22.87 0.09 8.14
CA ASN A 562 -21.70 -0.77 7.94
C ASN A 562 -22.13 -2.24 8.02
N ASP A 563 -21.49 -3.07 7.20
CA ASP A 563 -21.57 -4.52 7.27
C ASP A 563 -20.41 -5.04 8.12
N VAL A 564 -20.71 -5.60 9.28
CA VAL A 564 -19.72 -6.08 10.24
C VAL A 564 -19.74 -7.61 10.25
N PRO A 565 -18.70 -8.29 9.72
CA PRO A 565 -18.61 -9.74 9.82
C PRO A 565 -18.56 -10.17 11.28
N ARG A 566 -19.34 -11.17 11.65
CA ARG A 566 -19.45 -11.60 13.05
C ARG A 566 -18.23 -12.43 13.46
N GLN A 567 -17.70 -12.07 14.63
CA GLN A 567 -16.46 -12.61 15.21
C GLN A 567 -16.66 -13.24 16.61
N CYS A 568 -17.92 -13.45 17.04
CA CYS A 568 -18.26 -14.04 18.33
C CYS A 568 -18.90 -15.44 18.19
N VAL A 569 -18.81 -16.20 19.28
CA VAL A 569 -19.58 -17.43 19.51
C VAL A 569 -20.48 -17.27 20.73
N PHE A 570 -21.48 -18.13 20.81
CA PHE A 570 -22.48 -18.10 21.87
C PHE A 570 -22.36 -19.32 22.77
N VAL A 571 -22.58 -19.09 24.06
CA VAL A 571 -22.74 -20.11 25.08
C VAL A 571 -24.01 -19.80 25.86
N GLY A 572 -24.77 -20.81 26.24
CA GLY A 572 -25.92 -20.66 27.11
C GLY A 572 -25.69 -21.32 28.44
N THR A 573 -26.24 -20.75 29.50
CA THR A 573 -26.28 -21.39 30.82
C THR A 573 -27.72 -21.59 31.24
N THR A 574 -28.00 -22.76 31.81
CA THR A 574 -29.34 -23.08 32.33
C THR A 574 -29.22 -23.96 33.57
N ASN A 575 -30.23 -23.85 34.44
CA ASN A 575 -30.42 -24.71 35.60
C ASN A 575 -31.62 -25.66 35.41
N GLN A 576 -32.34 -25.57 34.29
CA GLN A 576 -33.44 -26.47 33.96
C GLN A 576 -32.95 -27.66 33.14
N GLU A 577 -33.57 -28.82 33.35
CA GLU A 577 -33.26 -30.05 32.60
C GLU A 577 -33.98 -30.08 31.23
N GLU A 578 -35.21 -29.55 31.16
CA GLU A 578 -35.97 -29.40 29.92
C GLU A 578 -36.19 -27.91 29.61
N TYR A 579 -35.69 -27.45 28.46
CA TYR A 579 -35.77 -26.04 28.07
C TYR A 579 -35.90 -25.82 26.56
N LEU A 580 -35.73 -26.88 25.77
CA LEU A 580 -35.86 -26.81 24.31
C LEU A 580 -37.32 -26.97 23.90
N LYS A 581 -37.95 -25.88 23.44
CA LYS A 581 -39.39 -25.86 23.10
C LYS A 581 -39.70 -26.02 21.60
N ASP A 582 -38.69 -26.01 20.72
CA ASP A 582 -38.90 -25.97 19.26
C ASP A 582 -38.35 -27.19 18.51
N ALA A 583 -39.27 -28.05 18.06
CA ALA A 583 -38.96 -29.31 17.36
C ALA A 583 -38.12 -29.17 16.07
N THR A 584 -38.01 -27.99 15.47
CA THR A 584 -37.25 -27.76 14.22
C THR A 584 -36.00 -26.91 14.41
N GLY A 585 -35.84 -26.33 15.60
CA GLY A 585 -34.82 -25.33 15.90
C GLY A 585 -33.57 -25.85 16.58
N ASN A 586 -33.71 -26.98 17.27
CA ASN A 586 -32.80 -27.39 18.33
C ASN A 586 -31.41 -27.84 17.86
N ARG A 587 -31.23 -28.10 16.54
CA ARG A 587 -29.95 -28.52 15.95
C ARG A 587 -28.75 -27.64 16.28
N ARG A 588 -29.00 -26.39 16.69
CA ARG A 588 -27.99 -25.39 17.03
C ARG A 588 -27.52 -25.49 18.47
N TYR A 589 -28.29 -26.13 19.36
CA TYR A 589 -27.95 -26.23 20.76
C TYR A 589 -27.18 -27.53 21.00
N TRP A 590 -26.01 -27.40 21.63
CA TRP A 590 -25.15 -28.51 22.03
C TRP A 590 -25.18 -28.61 23.56
N PRO A 591 -26.22 -29.26 24.12
CA PRO A 591 -26.38 -29.44 25.56
C PRO A 591 -25.27 -30.29 26.15
N VAL A 592 -24.69 -29.87 27.28
CA VAL A 592 -23.76 -30.65 28.08
C VAL A 592 -24.04 -30.46 29.57
N PHE A 593 -24.19 -31.59 30.28
CA PHE A 593 -24.48 -31.59 31.71
C PHE A 593 -23.20 -31.51 32.54
N CYS A 594 -23.04 -30.42 33.29
CA CYS A 594 -21.87 -30.13 34.09
C CYS A 594 -22.10 -30.54 35.55
N ASN A 595 -21.37 -31.55 36.02
CA ASN A 595 -21.45 -32.05 37.40
C ASN A 595 -20.56 -31.28 38.38
N LYS A 596 -19.48 -30.66 37.88
CA LYS A 596 -18.50 -29.90 38.67
C LYS A 596 -17.98 -28.74 37.83
N VAL A 597 -17.29 -27.78 38.43
CA VAL A 597 -16.52 -26.78 37.68
C VAL A 597 -15.21 -26.52 38.41
N ASP A 598 -14.10 -26.92 37.81
CA ASP A 598 -12.76 -26.65 38.31
C ASP A 598 -12.17 -25.38 37.68
N LEU A 599 -12.45 -24.24 38.31
CA LEU A 599 -11.99 -22.94 37.79
C LEU A 599 -10.47 -22.77 37.84
N GLU A 600 -9.79 -23.45 38.77
CA GLU A 600 -8.34 -23.30 38.92
C GLU A 600 -7.63 -24.05 37.81
N GLN A 601 -8.01 -25.32 37.59
CA GLN A 601 -7.51 -26.08 36.46
C GLN A 601 -7.78 -25.36 35.14
N LEU A 602 -8.97 -24.77 34.97
CA LEU A 602 -9.30 -24.02 33.75
C LEU A 602 -8.37 -22.83 33.52
N ARG A 603 -8.03 -22.08 34.57
CA ARG A 603 -7.10 -20.93 34.46
C ARG A 603 -5.71 -21.40 34.04
N GLU A 604 -5.24 -22.52 34.57
CA GLU A 604 -3.92 -23.09 34.24
C GLU A 604 -3.85 -23.54 32.78
N ILE A 605 -4.89 -24.20 32.26
CA ILE A 605 -4.87 -24.77 30.91
C ILE A 605 -5.46 -23.87 29.83
N ARG A 606 -6.09 -22.74 30.18
CA ARG A 606 -6.80 -21.84 29.25
C ARG A 606 -6.01 -21.54 27.99
N ASP A 607 -4.78 -21.07 28.17
CA ASP A 607 -3.92 -20.65 27.05
C ASP A 607 -3.56 -21.85 26.17
N GLN A 608 -3.34 -23.04 26.75
CA GLN A 608 -3.09 -24.26 25.99
C GLN A 608 -4.33 -24.76 25.23
N LEU A 609 -5.55 -24.59 25.78
CA LEU A 609 -6.79 -24.90 25.05
C LEU A 609 -6.93 -24.03 23.80
N TRP A 610 -6.62 -22.74 23.91
CA TRP A 610 -6.68 -21.83 22.76
C TRP A 610 -5.56 -22.08 21.75
N ALA A 611 -4.35 -22.38 22.21
CA ALA A 611 -3.22 -22.72 21.35
C ALA A 611 -3.50 -24.00 20.53
N GLU A 612 -4.05 -25.04 21.17
CA GLU A 612 -4.45 -26.28 20.51
C GLU A 612 -5.60 -26.04 19.53
N ALA A 613 -6.62 -25.26 19.91
CA ALA A 613 -7.74 -24.93 19.02
C ALA A 613 -7.29 -24.16 17.78
N LEU A 614 -6.32 -23.25 17.91
CA LEU A 614 -5.70 -22.55 16.78
C LEU A 614 -4.94 -23.53 15.89
N PHE A 615 -4.14 -24.42 16.47
CA PHE A 615 -3.43 -25.45 15.71
C PHE A 615 -4.39 -26.35 14.90
N CYS A 616 -5.50 -26.79 15.51
CA CYS A 616 -6.52 -27.61 14.83
C CYS A 616 -7.21 -26.82 13.71
N PHE A 617 -7.52 -25.54 13.93
CA PHE A 617 -8.07 -24.66 12.91
C PHE A 617 -7.13 -24.53 11.69
N ASP A 618 -5.84 -24.31 11.93
CA ASP A 618 -4.84 -24.19 10.87
C ASP A 618 -4.61 -25.51 10.13
N ALA A 619 -4.75 -26.65 10.82
CA ALA A 619 -4.74 -27.98 10.23
C ALA A 619 -5.98 -28.28 9.38
N GLY A 620 -7.04 -27.46 9.47
CA GLY A 620 -8.27 -27.62 8.69
C GLY A 620 -9.35 -28.47 9.36
N ASP A 621 -9.27 -28.69 10.67
CA ASP A 621 -10.30 -29.41 11.43
C ASP A 621 -11.66 -28.71 11.31
N ILE A 622 -12.72 -29.52 11.23
CA ILE A 622 -14.10 -29.04 11.12
C ILE A 622 -14.67 -28.64 12.48
N TRP A 623 -15.56 -27.65 12.49
CA TRP A 623 -16.27 -27.19 13.69
C TRP A 623 -17.79 -27.24 13.58
N TRP A 624 -18.33 -27.93 12.57
CA TRP A 624 -19.77 -28.15 12.39
C TRP A 624 -20.12 -29.63 12.50
N VAL A 625 -21.40 -29.92 12.68
CA VAL A 625 -21.95 -31.28 12.70
C VAL A 625 -22.08 -31.80 11.27
N THR A 626 -21.55 -32.98 11.01
CA THR A 626 -21.69 -33.71 9.74
C THR A 626 -22.96 -34.56 9.73
N LYS A 627 -23.36 -35.07 8.56
CA LYS A 627 -24.58 -35.90 8.45
C LYS A 627 -24.47 -37.21 9.23
N ASP A 628 -23.30 -37.84 9.22
CA ASP A 628 -23.10 -39.20 9.74
C ASP A 628 -23.13 -39.25 11.27
N GLU A 629 -22.92 -38.12 11.93
CA GLU A 629 -22.99 -37.99 13.39
C GLU A 629 -24.18 -37.16 13.88
N SER A 630 -25.03 -36.67 12.97
CA SER A 630 -26.15 -35.79 13.33
C SER A 630 -27.16 -36.44 14.27
N TRP A 631 -27.26 -37.77 14.24
CA TRP A 631 -28.10 -38.56 15.13
C TRP A 631 -27.71 -38.38 16.60
N MET A 632 -26.41 -38.38 16.92
CA MET A 632 -25.92 -38.28 18.30
C MET A 632 -26.20 -36.90 18.91
N PHE A 633 -26.09 -35.84 18.10
CA PHE A 633 -26.48 -34.49 18.52
C PHE A 633 -28.00 -34.37 18.67
N ALA A 634 -28.77 -35.02 17.80
CA ALA A 634 -30.23 -35.02 17.87
C ALA A 634 -30.75 -35.74 19.12
N GLU A 635 -30.14 -36.87 19.50
CA GLU A 635 -30.44 -37.61 20.73
C GLU A 635 -30.22 -36.74 21.98
N ALA A 636 -29.05 -36.12 22.10
CA ALA A 636 -28.75 -35.22 23.21
C ALA A 636 -29.72 -34.03 23.30
N GLN A 637 -30.19 -33.51 22.15
CA GLN A 637 -31.18 -32.43 22.08
C GLN A 637 -32.59 -32.89 22.44
N ASP A 638 -32.97 -34.11 22.06
CA ASP A 638 -34.31 -34.65 22.32
C ASP A 638 -34.52 -34.96 23.81
N GLU A 639 -33.47 -35.41 24.50
CA GLU A 639 -33.48 -35.61 25.97
C GLU A 639 -33.81 -34.33 26.76
N ARG A 640 -33.56 -33.13 26.21
CA ARG A 640 -33.88 -31.83 26.85
C ARG A 640 -35.08 -31.11 26.23
N PHE A 641 -35.81 -31.81 25.36
CA PHE A 641 -37.01 -31.27 24.75
C PHE A 641 -38.15 -31.23 25.75
N VAL A 642 -38.80 -30.07 25.87
CA VAL A 642 -40.04 -29.95 26.67
C VAL A 642 -41.15 -30.64 25.89
N VAL A 643 -41.50 -31.86 26.32
CA VAL A 643 -42.54 -32.65 25.68
C VAL A 643 -43.89 -31.99 25.92
N ASP A 644 -44.69 -31.90 24.85
CA ASP A 644 -46.04 -31.38 24.97
C ASP A 644 -46.92 -32.39 25.71
N GLU A 645 -47.67 -31.97 26.73
CA GLU A 645 -48.57 -32.87 27.49
C GLU A 645 -49.57 -33.65 26.61
N TRP A 646 -49.88 -33.14 25.41
CA TRP A 646 -50.76 -33.81 24.45
C TRP A 646 -50.05 -34.92 23.66
N GLU A 647 -48.72 -34.93 23.63
CA GLU A 647 -47.93 -35.90 22.88
C GLU A 647 -48.13 -37.32 23.41
N GLY A 648 -48.15 -37.52 24.72
CA GLY A 648 -48.42 -38.83 25.34
C GLY A 648 -49.76 -39.44 24.90
N PRO A 649 -50.91 -38.77 25.14
CA PRO A 649 -52.22 -39.24 24.69
C PRO A 649 -52.32 -39.45 23.17
N ILE A 650 -51.69 -38.59 22.38
CA ILE A 650 -51.65 -38.74 20.91
C ILE A 650 -50.83 -39.97 20.52
N LEU A 651 -49.66 -40.18 21.13
CA LEU A 651 -48.79 -41.32 20.84
C LEU A 651 -49.48 -42.63 21.22
N SER A 652 -50.01 -42.74 22.44
CA SER A 652 -50.78 -43.91 22.87
C SER A 652 -51.93 -44.20 21.91
N TRP A 653 -52.68 -43.16 21.50
CA TRP A 653 -53.73 -43.35 20.51
C TRP A 653 -53.18 -43.79 19.15
N LEU A 654 -52.09 -43.23 18.64
CA LEU A 654 -51.49 -43.63 17.36
C LEU A 654 -50.91 -45.06 17.37
N GLU A 655 -50.51 -45.57 18.54
CA GLU A 655 -50.00 -46.94 18.75
C GLU A 655 -51.13 -47.96 18.95
N GLU A 656 -52.13 -47.62 19.77
CA GLU A 656 -53.25 -48.51 20.10
C GLU A 656 -54.32 -48.55 19.01
N SER A 657 -54.53 -47.43 18.31
CA SER A 657 -55.48 -47.40 17.23
C SER A 657 -54.93 -48.19 16.05
N GLN A 658 -55.71 -49.13 15.54
CA GLN A 658 -55.50 -49.72 14.21
C GLN A 658 -55.76 -48.69 13.08
N LEU A 659 -55.29 -47.45 13.24
CA LEU A 659 -55.29 -46.43 12.20
C LEU A 659 -54.47 -46.96 11.02
N GLY A 660 -55.03 -46.80 9.82
CA GLY A 660 -54.35 -47.09 8.57
C GLY A 660 -53.13 -46.20 8.33
N GLU A 661 -52.77 -45.97 7.06
CA GLU A 661 -51.58 -45.17 6.73
C GLU A 661 -51.70 -43.67 7.07
N THR A 662 -52.88 -43.17 7.47
CA THR A 662 -53.13 -41.75 7.71
C THR A 662 -54.03 -41.48 8.91
N ALA A 663 -53.80 -40.37 9.60
CA ALA A 663 -54.65 -39.83 10.66
C ALA A 663 -54.97 -38.36 10.37
N THR A 664 -56.21 -37.93 10.56
CA THR A 664 -56.63 -36.53 10.34
C THR A 664 -56.53 -35.71 11.63
N GLY A 665 -56.33 -34.39 11.49
CA GLY A 665 -56.30 -33.49 12.65
C GLY A 665 -57.58 -33.54 13.50
N ASN A 666 -58.72 -33.78 12.86
CA ASN A 666 -60.01 -33.91 13.54
C ASN A 666 -60.07 -35.20 14.38
N GLU A 667 -59.64 -36.34 13.84
CA GLU A 667 -59.59 -37.60 14.59
C GLU A 667 -58.69 -37.47 15.81
N ILE A 668 -57.56 -36.79 15.68
CA ILE A 668 -56.63 -36.59 16.81
C ILE A 668 -57.28 -35.71 17.89
N LEU A 669 -57.89 -34.57 17.52
CA LEU A 669 -58.55 -33.68 18.49
C LEU A 669 -59.74 -34.35 19.19
N THR A 670 -60.52 -35.17 18.47
CA THR A 670 -61.74 -35.78 19.02
C THR A 670 -61.47 -37.09 19.75
N GLN A 671 -60.63 -37.96 19.17
CA GLN A 671 -60.48 -39.35 19.63
C GLN A 671 -59.26 -39.51 20.55
N ALA A 672 -58.12 -38.90 20.22
CA ALA A 672 -56.94 -38.96 21.07
C ALA A 672 -57.06 -38.02 22.27
N LEU A 673 -57.44 -36.76 22.02
CA LEU A 673 -57.45 -35.70 23.04
C LEU A 673 -58.83 -35.47 23.68
N LYS A 674 -59.90 -36.03 23.11
CA LYS A 674 -61.28 -35.91 23.63
C LYS A 674 -61.73 -34.45 23.84
N LEU A 675 -61.33 -33.55 22.95
CA LEU A 675 -61.69 -32.13 23.01
C LEU A 675 -63.02 -31.85 22.31
N ASP A 676 -63.88 -31.07 22.98
CA ASP A 676 -65.13 -30.59 22.41
C ASP A 676 -64.91 -29.65 21.21
N PHE A 677 -65.84 -29.63 20.26
CA PHE A 677 -65.78 -28.80 19.04
C PHE A 677 -65.54 -27.30 19.31
N GLY A 678 -66.01 -26.78 20.46
CA GLY A 678 -65.79 -25.38 20.87
C GLY A 678 -64.31 -25.05 21.15
N HIS A 679 -63.48 -26.06 21.41
CA HIS A 679 -62.05 -25.93 21.68
C HIS A 679 -61.18 -26.30 20.45
N TRP A 680 -61.76 -26.35 19.26
CA TRP A 680 -61.02 -26.62 18.01
C TRP A 680 -60.46 -25.35 17.39
N GLY A 681 -59.92 -24.48 18.24
CA GLY A 681 -59.31 -23.25 17.80
C GLY A 681 -58.07 -23.50 16.94
N LYS A 682 -57.62 -22.42 16.29
CA LYS A 682 -56.37 -22.43 15.54
C LYS A 682 -55.15 -22.79 16.41
N PRO A 683 -55.04 -22.36 17.69
CA PRO A 683 -53.94 -22.75 18.57
C PRO A 683 -53.84 -24.27 18.77
N GLU A 684 -54.95 -24.94 19.03
CA GLU A 684 -55.02 -26.38 19.31
C GLU A 684 -54.67 -27.19 18.06
N GLN A 685 -55.20 -26.78 16.89
CA GLN A 685 -54.84 -27.40 15.61
C GLN A 685 -53.36 -27.23 15.28
N MET A 686 -52.75 -26.09 15.63
CA MET A 686 -51.31 -25.86 15.46
C MET A 686 -50.47 -26.70 16.41
N ARG A 687 -50.93 -26.91 17.65
CA ARG A 687 -50.29 -27.76 18.66
C ARG A 687 -50.25 -29.22 18.20
N VAL A 688 -51.39 -29.77 17.78
CA VAL A 688 -51.47 -31.12 17.16
C VAL A 688 -50.54 -31.23 15.95
N GLY A 689 -50.52 -30.23 15.08
CA GLY A 689 -49.65 -30.25 13.91
C GLY A 689 -48.16 -30.26 14.24
N ALA A 690 -47.74 -29.63 15.33
CA ALA A 690 -46.35 -29.66 15.80
C ALA A 690 -45.98 -31.06 16.33
N ILE A 691 -46.85 -31.66 17.15
CA ILE A 691 -46.68 -33.01 17.71
C ILE A 691 -46.59 -34.05 16.59
N MET A 692 -47.55 -34.05 15.66
CA MET A 692 -47.54 -35.00 14.54
C MET A 692 -46.26 -34.88 13.69
N HIS A 693 -45.81 -33.65 13.43
CA HIS A 693 -44.56 -33.44 12.70
C HIS A 693 -43.33 -33.96 13.47
N ARG A 694 -43.28 -33.78 14.79
CA ARG A 694 -42.22 -34.30 15.67
C ARG A 694 -42.19 -35.83 15.65
N LEU A 695 -43.35 -36.48 15.76
CA LEU A 695 -43.52 -37.93 15.63
C LEU A 695 -43.23 -38.47 14.20
N GLY A 696 -42.77 -37.63 13.27
CA GLY A 696 -42.44 -38.03 11.90
C GLY A 696 -43.64 -38.14 10.96
N TRP A 697 -44.87 -37.90 11.43
CA TRP A 697 -46.06 -37.92 10.59
C TRP A 697 -46.17 -36.64 9.76
N ARG A 698 -46.21 -36.77 8.42
CA ARG A 698 -46.15 -35.62 7.49
C ARG A 698 -47.51 -35.30 6.90
N LYS A 699 -47.82 -34.00 6.72
CA LYS A 699 -49.08 -33.57 6.08
C LYS A 699 -49.13 -33.97 4.61
N LYS A 700 -50.20 -34.65 4.21
CA LYS A 700 -50.51 -35.03 2.83
C LYS A 700 -51.93 -34.58 2.48
N ARG A 701 -52.10 -34.08 1.25
CA ARG A 701 -53.44 -33.79 0.72
C ARG A 701 -54.12 -35.11 0.38
N MET A 702 -55.29 -35.33 0.95
CA MET A 702 -56.14 -36.46 0.58
C MET A 702 -56.82 -36.20 -0.77
N PRO A 703 -57.27 -37.26 -1.48
CA PRO A 703 -58.15 -37.14 -2.62
C PRO A 703 -59.39 -36.29 -2.32
N ALA A 704 -59.95 -35.65 -3.35
CA ALA A 704 -61.14 -34.83 -3.19
C ALA A 704 -62.32 -35.67 -2.72
N LEU A 705 -63.05 -35.18 -1.71
CA LEU A 705 -64.28 -35.83 -1.25
C LEU A 705 -65.31 -35.83 -2.37
N ALA A 706 -65.87 -37.01 -2.68
CA ALA A 706 -66.71 -37.24 -3.85
C ALA A 706 -67.92 -36.30 -3.99
N LYS A 707 -68.43 -35.75 -2.87
CA LYS A 707 -69.60 -34.84 -2.86
C LYS A 707 -69.26 -33.35 -2.80
N SER A 708 -68.13 -32.96 -2.21
CA SER A 708 -67.81 -31.55 -1.96
C SER A 708 -66.62 -31.02 -2.78
N GLY A 709 -65.84 -31.91 -3.41
CA GLY A 709 -64.62 -31.52 -4.12
C GLY A 709 -63.47 -31.05 -3.21
N VAL A 710 -63.71 -30.93 -1.89
CA VAL A 710 -62.73 -30.46 -0.91
C VAL A 710 -61.67 -31.54 -0.68
N ARG A 711 -60.40 -31.13 -0.69
CA ARG A 711 -59.24 -31.99 -0.43
C ARG A 711 -58.73 -31.79 1.00
N PRO A 712 -59.19 -32.57 1.99
CA PRO A 712 -58.75 -32.41 3.37
C PRO A 712 -57.27 -32.78 3.53
N TRP A 713 -56.67 -32.26 4.59
CA TRP A 713 -55.31 -32.63 4.99
C TRP A 713 -55.37 -33.81 5.97
N SER A 714 -54.48 -34.78 5.77
CA SER A 714 -54.19 -35.85 6.74
C SER A 714 -52.70 -35.88 7.06
N TYR A 715 -52.35 -36.50 8.15
CA TYR A 715 -50.98 -36.84 8.51
C TYR A 715 -50.71 -38.29 8.10
N GLN A 716 -49.66 -38.53 7.32
CA GLN A 716 -49.27 -39.86 6.87
C GLN A 716 -48.27 -40.49 7.84
N LYS A 717 -48.48 -41.77 8.16
CA LYS A 717 -47.61 -42.60 9.00
C LYS A 717 -46.22 -42.73 8.35
N PRO A 718 -45.12 -42.49 9.09
CA PRO A 718 -43.79 -42.69 8.54
C PRO A 718 -43.51 -44.18 8.30
N ALA A 719 -42.72 -44.50 7.29
CA ALA A 719 -42.38 -45.89 6.93
C ALA A 719 -41.65 -46.66 8.05
N THR A 720 -41.07 -45.94 9.01
CA THR A 720 -40.35 -46.46 10.18
C THR A 720 -41.21 -46.57 11.45
N TRP A 721 -42.51 -46.27 11.40
CA TRP A 721 -43.41 -46.27 12.55
C TRP A 721 -43.54 -47.66 13.20
N GLY A 722 -43.35 -47.76 14.51
CA GLY A 722 -43.44 -49.02 15.26
C GLY A 722 -42.23 -49.95 15.17
N ARG A 723 -41.15 -49.55 14.49
CA ARG A 723 -39.85 -50.25 14.59
C ARG A 723 -39.06 -49.67 15.77
N THR A 724 -39.20 -50.27 16.94
CA THR A 724 -38.31 -50.00 18.07
C THR A 724 -36.86 -50.29 17.67
N SER A 725 -35.97 -49.30 17.84
CA SER A 725 -34.53 -49.48 18.09
C SER A 725 -33.87 -50.72 17.43
N ALA A 726 -33.66 -50.68 16.12
CA ALA A 726 -32.55 -51.41 15.52
C ALA A 726 -31.52 -50.36 15.12
N LEU A 727 -30.51 -50.19 15.97
CA LEU A 727 -29.18 -49.72 15.58
C LEU A 727 -28.91 -50.24 14.17
N GLN A 728 -28.83 -49.33 13.20
CA GLN A 728 -28.41 -49.65 11.86
C GLN A 728 -26.92 -50.01 11.96
N GLN A 729 -26.62 -51.29 12.23
CA GLN A 729 -25.37 -51.89 11.79
C GLN A 729 -25.37 -51.77 10.26
N ALA A 730 -24.73 -50.71 9.76
CA ALA A 730 -24.41 -50.60 8.35
C ALA A 730 -23.50 -51.77 8.01
N VAL A 731 -24.01 -52.70 7.21
CA VAL A 731 -23.20 -53.69 6.51
C VAL A 731 -22.24 -52.89 5.63
N ILE A 732 -20.94 -53.00 5.94
CA ILE A 732 -19.87 -52.51 5.08
C ILE A 732 -19.88 -53.43 3.85
N GLU A 733 -20.50 -52.99 2.77
CA GLU A 733 -20.17 -53.52 1.44
C GLU A 733 -18.87 -52.84 0.99
N GLU A 734 -17.78 -53.61 1.05
CA GLU A 734 -16.53 -53.26 0.38
C GLU A 734 -16.78 -53.15 -1.13
N PRO A 735 -16.43 -52.03 -1.80
CA PRO A 735 -16.35 -52.04 -3.24
C PRO A 735 -15.11 -52.83 -3.67
N CYS A 736 -15.34 -53.98 -4.29
CA CYS A 736 -14.37 -54.66 -5.16
C CYS A 736 -13.75 -53.64 -6.12
N PHE A 737 -12.42 -53.55 -6.10
CA PHE A 737 -11.65 -52.98 -7.20
C PHE A 737 -11.41 -54.08 -8.23
N ASP A 738 -12.13 -54.01 -9.35
CA ASP A 738 -11.66 -54.54 -10.62
C ASP A 738 -11.27 -53.34 -11.51
N ASP A 739 -10.03 -53.44 -12.01
CA ASP A 739 -9.27 -52.63 -12.98
C ASP A 739 -8.78 -51.21 -12.61
#